data_AF-A0A954G6F7-F1
#
_entry.id   AF-A0A954G6F7-F1
#
_cell.length_a   1.000
_cell.length_b   1.000
_cell.length_c   1.000
_cell.angle_alpha   90.00
_cell.angle_beta   90.00
_cell.angle_gamma   90.00
#
_symmetry.space_group_name_H-M   'P 1'
#
loop_
_entity.id
_entity.type
_entity.pdbx_description
1 polymer ?
#
loop_
_entity_poly.entity_id
_entity_poly.type
_entity_poly.pdbx_seq_one_letter_code
_entity_poly.pdbx_strand_id
1 'polypeptide(L)'
;DKVGDTAALASLTTNAGGTTNINGGIVKTTGSQTYHDDITLGVSTAFTSNTSGDITYNASVTGGAGITVDISSTNDININGAFTTDEYISATAGNDILITALVSSTNGTITFLANNDIHLTSTGSIVAQSSSLITLTADKDNSGAGAITLDSGSSIESQGGQILMSAYDDVALSSITTAGGLVDITSTAGGITDNDSTGVDNVTASQLIMNSNLSIGQQADAIDTSVSFLEADAGTGGLFLDNTGNLTIGGITAQVGVDADADMVVNVTGTLDITEDSQSSAGSVTFNASDTLTVDVTTTVATFGTGVLLLTSTRNIKLNSGSNLKTVNGGITLQANSTGLTTGDFTGIEAENSSITTSGLGSINLTGFGGLDAGTSNHYGVHLHSGTVVSSTDTVALAGTITIEGTGGTGIDQNTGVLIEDLGTTVKSLVGNIEITGNASSGAGFLLVDQAEIVASDDSGVNHADVSINGTTSADQAGVEINSNIQSTDGIITITGVSTGTGIASEGVLIQTSAGQISSTNGKITIDGTSNGDDGIEISDSAVVSVTGTGNIELLGNSTGSGNGIDLDSTIKSNTGLVTLTAEDDIFFGANALIDSTSGTVTLTADNAAGNNGNGISMTDLSLIDAGSGDIILNADGNVLLSGLTTTG
;
A
#
# COMPACT_ATOMS: atom_id res chain seq x y z
N ASP A 1 -1.89 65.46 7.62
CA ASP A 1 -1.45 65.76 6.23
C ASP A 1 -0.87 64.54 5.57
N LYS A 2 -1.04 64.44 4.26
CA LYS A 2 -0.38 63.41 3.44
C LYS A 2 1.10 63.73 3.31
N VAL A 3 1.95 62.70 3.26
CA VAL A 3 3.41 62.85 3.14
C VAL A 3 3.82 62.46 1.71
N GLY A 4 4.32 63.42 0.93
CA GLY A 4 4.85 63.16 -0.42
C GLY A 4 3.81 62.94 -1.54
N ASP A 5 2.53 63.28 -1.31
CA ASP A 5 1.42 63.02 -2.27
C ASP A 5 1.63 63.68 -3.65
N THR A 6 1.76 65.01 -3.68
CA THR A 6 1.94 65.76 -4.93
C THR A 6 3.35 65.61 -5.50
N ALA A 7 4.36 65.60 -4.63
CA ALA A 7 5.76 65.42 -4.97
C ALA A 7 6.39 64.49 -3.95
N ALA A 8 6.84 63.32 -4.42
CA ALA A 8 7.46 62.31 -3.58
C ALA A 8 8.71 62.88 -2.90
N LEU A 9 8.90 62.55 -1.61
CA LEU A 9 10.10 62.95 -0.88
C LEU A 9 11.31 62.13 -1.34
N ALA A 10 12.52 62.68 -1.21
CA ALA A 10 13.73 61.92 -1.55
C ALA A 10 13.93 60.69 -0.65
N SER A 11 13.62 60.83 0.63
CA SER A 11 13.60 59.77 1.64
C SER A 11 12.77 60.21 2.83
N LEU A 12 12.48 59.28 3.74
CA LEU A 12 11.89 59.56 5.05
C LEU A 12 12.61 58.73 6.11
N THR A 13 13.01 59.36 7.21
CA THR A 13 13.56 58.68 8.38
C THR A 13 12.95 59.26 9.65
N THR A 14 12.38 58.43 10.53
CA THR A 14 11.95 58.86 11.86
C THR A 14 13.07 58.66 12.88
N ASN A 15 12.99 59.28 14.05
CA ASN A 15 13.97 59.08 15.12
C ASN A 15 13.72 57.76 15.85
N ALA A 16 14.68 57.32 16.67
CA ALA A 16 14.45 56.21 17.60
C ALA A 16 13.63 56.68 18.82
N GLY A 17 12.73 55.80 19.28
CA GLY A 17 11.92 55.99 20.48
C GLY A 17 10.76 56.98 20.32
N GLY A 18 9.66 56.71 21.03
CA GLY A 18 8.41 57.47 20.92
C GLY A 18 7.42 56.82 19.96
N THR A 19 6.46 57.62 19.47
CA THR A 19 5.43 57.14 18.54
C THR A 19 5.19 58.16 17.42
N THR A 20 5.27 57.70 16.18
CA THR A 20 4.90 58.43 14.97
C THR A 20 3.45 58.12 14.58
N ASN A 21 2.58 59.14 14.62
CA ASN A 21 1.18 58.98 14.22
C ASN A 21 1.01 59.30 12.72
N ILE A 22 0.56 58.32 11.93
CA ILE A 22 0.26 58.51 10.50
C ILE A 22 -1.26 58.56 10.31
N ASN A 23 -1.75 59.79 10.06
CA ASN A 23 -3.17 60.09 9.90
C ASN A 23 -3.51 60.65 8.50
N GLY A 24 -2.52 60.67 7.60
CA GLY A 24 -2.65 61.25 6.25
C GLY A 24 -3.09 60.25 5.18
N GLY A 25 -2.95 58.94 5.45
CA GLY A 25 -3.30 57.85 4.54
C GLY A 25 -2.32 57.58 3.40
N ILE A 26 -1.28 58.40 3.23
CA ILE A 26 -0.23 58.20 2.22
C ILE A 26 1.12 58.65 2.77
N VAL A 27 2.15 57.83 2.54
CA VAL A 27 3.57 58.19 2.60
C VAL A 27 4.26 57.80 1.31
N LYS A 28 4.76 58.78 0.55
CA LYS A 28 5.38 58.56 -0.77
C LYS A 28 6.77 59.17 -0.87
N THR A 29 7.73 58.34 -1.29
CA THR A 29 9.15 58.68 -1.49
C THR A 29 9.68 58.12 -2.82
N THR A 30 10.81 58.65 -3.28
CA THR A 30 11.61 58.09 -4.38
C THR A 30 12.74 57.17 -3.88
N GLY A 31 13.29 57.47 -2.70
CA GLY A 31 14.29 56.65 -2.01
C GLY A 31 13.73 56.07 -0.71
N SER A 32 14.61 55.68 0.22
CA SER A 32 14.22 54.84 1.35
C SER A 32 13.24 55.49 2.34
N GLN A 33 12.40 54.65 2.94
CA GLN A 33 11.61 54.96 4.14
C GLN A 33 12.14 54.12 5.29
N THR A 34 12.51 54.76 6.40
CA THR A 34 13.03 54.07 7.59
C THR A 34 12.34 54.56 8.84
N TYR A 35 11.65 53.66 9.52
CA TYR A 35 10.93 53.97 10.75
C TYR A 35 11.68 53.37 11.94
N HIS A 36 12.19 54.22 12.83
CA HIS A 36 12.98 53.81 14.00
C HIS A 36 12.18 53.80 15.32
N ASP A 37 10.96 54.31 15.31
CA ASP A 37 10.02 54.41 16.43
C ASP A 37 8.69 53.71 16.10
N ASP A 38 7.86 53.50 17.12
CA ASP A 38 6.55 52.87 16.94
C ASP A 38 5.66 53.74 16.05
N ILE A 39 4.86 53.13 15.18
CA ILE A 39 3.91 53.80 14.30
C ILE A 39 2.48 53.47 14.75
N THR A 40 1.64 54.49 14.88
CA THR A 40 0.18 54.31 15.00
C THR A 40 -0.51 54.85 13.76
N LEU A 41 -1.32 54.01 13.11
CA LEU A 41 -2.12 54.35 11.94
C LEU A 41 -3.52 54.75 12.38
N GLY A 42 -3.90 56.02 12.14
CA GLY A 42 -5.27 56.48 12.40
C GLY A 42 -6.22 56.34 11.21
N VAL A 43 -5.68 56.02 10.03
CA VAL A 43 -6.42 55.79 8.77
C VAL A 43 -5.69 54.73 7.94
N SER A 44 -6.40 54.04 7.04
CA SER A 44 -5.77 53.18 6.03
C SER A 44 -4.66 53.93 5.31
N THR A 45 -3.50 53.30 5.18
CA THR A 45 -2.28 53.99 4.75
C THR A 45 -1.56 53.22 3.65
N ALA A 46 -1.21 53.93 2.58
CA ALA A 46 -0.32 53.44 1.53
C ALA A 46 1.11 53.99 1.73
N PHE A 47 2.10 53.10 1.81
CA PHE A 47 3.52 53.40 1.83
C PHE A 47 4.12 53.08 0.45
N THR A 48 4.75 54.06 -0.20
CA THR A 48 5.30 53.87 -1.54
C THR A 48 6.71 54.44 -1.68
N SER A 49 7.67 53.60 -2.08
CA SER A 49 9.01 53.97 -2.55
C SER A 49 9.15 53.54 -4.01
N ASN A 50 9.27 54.50 -4.94
CA ASN A 50 9.03 54.24 -6.37
C ASN A 50 10.25 54.31 -7.30
N THR A 51 11.48 54.39 -6.78
CA THR A 51 12.69 54.30 -7.63
C THR A 51 13.79 53.42 -7.05
N SER A 52 14.37 53.73 -5.89
CA SER A 52 15.56 52.99 -5.40
C SER A 52 15.75 53.07 -3.89
N GLY A 53 14.79 52.57 -3.11
CA GLY A 53 15.00 52.53 -1.68
C GLY A 53 14.03 51.64 -0.94
N ASP A 54 14.55 50.99 0.08
CA ASP A 54 13.82 50.06 0.92
C ASP A 54 12.74 50.77 1.73
N ILE A 55 11.74 50.01 2.15
CA ILE A 55 10.85 50.41 3.22
C ILE A 55 11.16 49.52 4.42
N THR A 56 11.67 50.11 5.50
CA THR A 56 12.13 49.41 6.70
C THR A 56 11.38 49.87 7.94
N TYR A 57 10.73 48.94 8.63
CA TYR A 57 10.04 49.14 9.90
C TYR A 57 10.86 48.51 11.04
N ASN A 58 11.62 49.31 11.79
CA ASN A 58 12.47 48.80 12.89
C ASN A 58 11.75 48.66 14.23
N ALA A 59 10.52 49.17 14.34
CA ALA A 59 9.70 49.16 15.53
C ALA A 59 8.24 48.87 15.15
N SER A 60 7.33 48.85 16.13
CA SER A 60 5.99 48.34 15.88
C SER A 60 5.17 49.24 14.96
N VAL A 61 4.24 48.65 14.20
CA VAL A 61 3.21 49.37 13.44
C VAL A 61 1.86 48.84 13.91
N THR A 62 0.97 49.74 14.33
CA THR A 62 -0.37 49.36 14.82
C THR A 62 -1.45 50.16 14.12
N GLY A 63 -2.38 49.45 13.47
CA GLY A 63 -3.63 49.97 12.94
C GLY A 63 -4.82 49.45 13.74
N GLY A 64 -5.75 50.34 14.11
CA GLY A 64 -6.99 49.97 14.81
C GLY A 64 -8.05 49.36 13.89
N ALA A 65 -9.29 49.33 14.37
CA ALA A 65 -10.44 48.77 13.65
C ALA A 65 -10.63 49.38 12.24
N GLY A 66 -10.84 48.53 11.23
CA GLY A 66 -11.05 48.91 9.84
C GLY A 66 -9.81 49.43 9.09
N ILE A 67 -8.62 49.39 9.70
CA ILE A 67 -7.39 49.90 9.09
C ILE A 67 -6.76 48.85 8.18
N THR A 68 -6.52 49.26 6.93
CA THR A 68 -5.79 48.48 5.91
C THR A 68 -4.43 49.11 5.64
N VAL A 69 -3.47 48.31 5.16
CA VAL A 69 -2.14 48.79 4.78
C VAL A 69 -1.70 48.22 3.44
N ASP A 70 -1.23 49.11 2.57
CA ASP A 70 -0.53 48.77 1.33
C ASP A 70 0.91 49.29 1.39
N ILE A 71 1.88 48.40 1.13
CA ILE A 71 3.30 48.71 1.07
C ILE A 71 3.79 48.37 -0.34
N SER A 72 4.42 49.34 -1.01
CA SER A 72 5.01 49.14 -2.33
C SER A 72 6.41 49.73 -2.36
N SER A 73 7.40 48.87 -2.55
CA SER A 73 8.82 49.23 -2.70
C SER A 73 9.31 48.71 -4.05
N THR A 74 10.10 49.50 -4.77
CA THR A 74 10.85 48.99 -5.94
C THR A 74 12.14 48.27 -5.55
N ASN A 75 12.49 48.23 -4.25
CA ASN A 75 13.57 47.42 -3.70
C ASN A 75 13.00 46.58 -2.54
N ASP A 76 13.70 46.46 -1.42
CA ASP A 76 13.31 45.58 -0.31
C ASP A 76 12.19 46.16 0.55
N ILE A 77 11.49 45.26 1.25
CA ILE A 77 10.64 45.57 2.39
C ILE A 77 11.15 44.78 3.60
N ASN A 78 11.50 45.49 4.68
CA ASN A 78 12.01 44.89 5.91
C ASN A 78 11.05 45.16 7.08
N ILE A 79 10.46 44.12 7.65
CA ILE A 79 9.54 44.19 8.80
C ILE A 79 10.26 43.61 10.03
N ASN A 80 10.91 44.48 10.79
CA ASN A 80 11.70 44.09 11.96
C ASN A 80 10.96 44.28 13.30
N GLY A 81 9.89 45.07 13.29
CA GLY A 81 9.00 45.27 14.44
C GLY A 81 7.61 44.69 14.20
N ALA A 82 6.87 44.43 15.29
CA ALA A 82 5.54 43.84 15.20
C ALA A 82 4.59 44.72 14.37
N PHE A 83 3.93 44.15 13.37
CA PHE A 83 3.08 44.84 12.42
C PHE A 83 1.64 44.31 12.55
N THR A 84 0.75 45.08 13.18
CA THR A 84 -0.61 44.62 13.50
C THR A 84 -1.68 45.55 12.96
N THR A 85 -2.68 45.00 12.29
CA THR A 85 -3.83 45.74 11.74
C THR A 85 -5.14 44.97 11.93
N ASP A 86 -6.26 45.65 11.78
CA ASP A 86 -7.57 44.99 11.84
C ASP A 86 -7.98 44.37 10.51
N GLU A 87 -7.69 45.01 9.37
CA GLU A 87 -8.02 44.52 8.02
C GLU A 87 -6.73 44.11 7.30
N TYR A 88 -6.74 44.08 5.96
CA TYR A 88 -5.65 43.49 5.19
C TYR A 88 -4.29 44.21 5.33
N ILE A 89 -3.23 43.42 5.18
CA ILE A 89 -1.84 43.86 5.00
C ILE A 89 -1.37 43.36 3.64
N SER A 90 -0.93 44.27 2.78
CA SER A 90 -0.40 43.96 1.46
C SER A 90 0.98 44.58 1.30
N ALA A 91 1.97 43.78 0.90
CA ALA A 91 3.33 44.23 0.64
C ALA A 91 3.82 43.71 -0.71
N THR A 92 4.28 44.62 -1.57
CA THR A 92 4.90 44.32 -2.86
C THR A 92 6.31 44.91 -2.91
N ALA A 93 7.33 44.06 -2.97
CA ALA A 93 8.73 44.43 -3.10
C ALA A 93 9.24 44.16 -4.53
N GLY A 94 10.10 45.04 -5.04
CA GLY A 94 10.78 44.86 -6.32
C GLY A 94 12.06 44.04 -6.21
N ASN A 95 12.46 43.69 -4.99
CA ASN A 95 13.51 42.72 -4.69
C ASN A 95 12.96 41.78 -3.60
N ASP A 96 13.42 41.89 -2.35
CA ASP A 96 13.11 40.90 -1.30
C ASP A 96 12.10 41.41 -0.25
N ILE A 97 11.47 40.47 0.44
CA ILE A 97 10.71 40.74 1.67
C ILE A 97 11.35 39.97 2.82
N LEU A 98 11.81 40.70 3.84
CA LEU A 98 12.34 40.14 5.08
C LEU A 98 11.39 40.40 6.25
N ILE A 99 10.99 39.35 6.95
CA ILE A 99 10.11 39.39 8.12
C ILE A 99 10.86 38.81 9.31
N THR A 100 11.16 39.65 10.31
CA THR A 100 11.87 39.21 11.52
C THR A 100 11.01 39.29 12.79
N ALA A 101 9.75 39.68 12.66
CA ALA A 101 8.81 39.86 13.76
C ALA A 101 7.39 39.45 13.35
N LEU A 102 6.46 39.53 14.30
CA LEU A 102 5.05 39.26 14.06
C LEU A 102 4.44 40.22 13.03
N VAL A 103 3.80 39.70 12.00
CA VAL A 103 2.82 40.39 11.16
C VAL A 103 1.46 39.77 11.45
N SER A 104 0.47 40.58 11.80
CA SER A 104 -0.87 40.06 12.10
C SER A 104 -1.99 40.94 11.59
N SER A 105 -3.01 40.30 11.00
CA SER A 105 -4.28 40.90 10.66
C SER A 105 -5.39 40.23 11.47
N THR A 106 -6.30 41.03 12.04
CA THR A 106 -7.44 40.50 12.79
C THR A 106 -8.48 39.86 11.86
N ASN A 107 -8.94 40.58 10.84
CA ASN A 107 -10.10 40.26 10.00
C ASN A 107 -9.77 40.22 8.50
N GLY A 108 -8.56 40.61 8.10
CA GLY A 108 -8.18 40.75 6.69
C GLY A 108 -7.18 39.72 6.21
N THR A 109 -6.98 39.71 4.91
CA THR A 109 -5.95 38.89 4.24
C THR A 109 -4.55 39.44 4.47
N ILE A 110 -3.55 38.59 4.38
CA ILE A 110 -2.14 39.00 4.40
C ILE A 110 -1.51 38.58 3.08
N THR A 111 -0.90 39.51 2.36
CA THR A 111 -0.33 39.26 1.03
C THR A 111 1.09 39.83 0.93
N PHE A 112 2.04 38.97 0.58
CA PHE A 112 3.44 39.30 0.36
C PHE A 112 3.85 38.88 -1.04
N LEU A 113 4.31 39.84 -1.84
CA LEU A 113 4.69 39.65 -3.23
C LEU A 113 6.10 40.22 -3.43
N ALA A 114 7.11 39.35 -3.58
CA ALA A 114 8.49 39.72 -3.85
C ALA A 114 8.82 39.38 -5.31
N ASN A 115 9.62 40.20 -5.98
CA ASN A 115 10.18 39.81 -7.26
C ASN A 115 11.27 38.74 -7.10
N ASN A 116 11.97 38.72 -5.97
CA ASN A 116 12.96 37.70 -5.62
C ASN A 116 12.47 36.93 -4.40
N ASP A 117 13.10 37.09 -3.23
CA ASP A 117 12.89 36.20 -2.09
C ASP A 117 11.89 36.72 -1.06
N ILE A 118 11.21 35.79 -0.39
CA ILE A 118 10.49 36.05 0.87
C ILE A 118 11.17 35.23 1.96
N HIS A 119 11.69 35.90 2.99
CA HIS A 119 12.39 35.27 4.11
C HIS A 119 11.74 35.62 5.44
N LEU A 120 11.31 34.59 6.18
CA LEU A 120 10.95 34.69 7.59
C LEU A 120 12.12 34.17 8.42
N THR A 121 12.68 35.02 9.29
CA THR A 121 13.71 34.58 10.23
C THR A 121 13.11 33.72 11.34
N SER A 122 13.94 33.10 12.19
CA SER A 122 13.49 32.26 13.32
C SER A 122 12.54 32.93 14.33
N THR A 123 12.29 34.25 14.20
CA THR A 123 11.33 35.03 15.02
C THR A 123 10.23 35.69 14.18
N GLY A 124 10.31 35.55 12.85
CA GLY A 124 9.28 35.99 11.92
C GLY A 124 8.03 35.14 12.08
N SER A 125 6.88 35.78 12.14
CA SER A 125 5.59 35.09 12.26
C SER A 125 4.53 35.85 11.49
N ILE A 126 3.70 35.15 10.72
CA ILE A 126 2.55 35.72 10.03
C ILE A 126 1.28 35.10 10.61
N VAL A 127 0.36 35.92 11.11
CA VAL A 127 -0.85 35.44 11.78
C VAL A 127 -2.10 36.16 11.28
N ALA A 128 -2.93 35.45 10.53
CA ALA A 128 -4.31 35.85 10.26
C ALA A 128 -5.22 35.32 11.38
N GLN A 129 -5.73 36.22 12.25
CA GLN A 129 -6.51 35.82 13.44
C GLN A 129 -7.97 35.43 13.12
N SER A 130 -8.38 35.57 11.86
CA SER A 130 -9.65 35.08 11.31
C SER A 130 -9.35 33.99 10.28
N SER A 131 -10.38 33.34 9.75
CA SER A 131 -10.26 32.36 8.65
C SER A 131 -9.96 33.04 7.31
N SER A 132 -8.91 33.88 7.28
CA SER A 132 -8.52 34.73 6.16
C SER A 132 -7.37 34.13 5.36
N LEU A 133 -7.31 34.50 4.08
CA LEU A 133 -6.26 34.07 3.16
C LEU A 133 -4.91 34.71 3.52
N ILE A 134 -3.86 33.89 3.52
CA ILE A 134 -2.46 34.33 3.49
C ILE A 134 -1.88 33.93 2.12
N THR A 135 -1.18 34.86 1.47
CA THR A 135 -0.54 34.61 0.18
C THR A 135 0.91 35.11 0.19
N LEU A 136 1.84 34.22 -0.12
CA LEU A 136 3.25 34.53 -0.34
C LEU A 136 3.60 34.16 -1.80
N THR A 137 4.17 35.10 -2.54
CA THR A 137 4.64 34.87 -3.90
C THR A 137 6.04 35.45 -4.05
N ALA A 138 7.03 34.58 -4.18
CA ALA A 138 8.35 34.88 -4.72
C ALA A 138 8.30 34.76 -6.26
N ASP A 139 9.20 35.44 -6.98
CA ASP A 139 9.16 35.56 -8.45
C ASP A 139 7.91 36.26 -9.03
N LYS A 140 7.40 37.31 -8.35
CA LYS A 140 6.21 38.04 -8.79
C LYS A 140 6.34 38.65 -10.20
N ASP A 141 7.55 38.94 -10.66
CA ASP A 141 7.80 39.48 -12.01
C ASP A 141 8.10 38.40 -13.07
N ASN A 142 8.03 37.12 -12.68
CA ASN A 142 8.32 35.97 -13.53
C ASN A 142 9.71 36.07 -14.19
N SER A 143 10.71 36.54 -13.43
CA SER A 143 12.11 36.60 -13.83
C SER A 143 12.79 35.24 -13.85
N GLY A 144 12.19 34.24 -13.20
CA GLY A 144 12.77 32.90 -13.04
C GLY A 144 13.78 32.84 -11.89
N ALA A 145 13.52 33.57 -10.81
CA ALA A 145 14.27 33.52 -9.56
C ALA A 145 13.36 33.92 -8.39
N GLY A 146 13.58 33.35 -7.22
CA GLY A 146 12.90 33.71 -6.00
C GLY A 146 12.48 32.49 -5.19
N ALA A 147 12.97 32.45 -3.95
CA ALA A 147 12.69 31.42 -2.97
C ALA A 147 11.76 31.93 -1.86
N ILE A 148 11.08 31.01 -1.19
CA ILE A 148 10.43 31.28 0.09
C ILE A 148 11.18 30.50 1.17
N THR A 149 11.74 31.19 2.16
CA THR A 149 12.47 30.56 3.27
C THR A 149 11.80 30.84 4.60
N LEU A 150 11.42 29.77 5.29
CA LEU A 150 10.98 29.77 6.68
C LEU A 150 12.14 29.21 7.52
N ASP A 151 12.89 30.08 8.21
CA ASP A 151 13.93 29.61 9.15
C ASP A 151 13.27 28.79 10.27
N SER A 152 13.99 27.80 10.80
CA SER A 152 13.53 27.03 11.96
C SER A 152 13.07 27.94 13.12
N GLY A 153 11.80 27.78 13.52
CA GLY A 153 11.15 28.58 14.56
C GLY A 153 10.26 29.71 14.04
N SER A 154 10.29 29.99 12.73
CA SER A 154 9.31 30.87 12.08
C SER A 154 7.95 30.20 11.95
N SER A 155 6.89 30.99 11.79
CA SER A 155 5.54 30.44 11.63
C SER A 155 4.62 31.23 10.69
N ILE A 156 3.69 30.52 10.05
CA ILE A 156 2.56 31.10 9.32
C ILE A 156 1.29 30.43 9.83
N GLU A 157 0.35 31.22 10.35
CA GLU A 157 -0.90 30.73 10.95
C GLU A 157 -2.12 31.45 10.37
N SER A 158 -3.12 30.68 9.96
CA SER A 158 -4.45 31.17 9.67
C SER A 158 -5.49 30.41 10.50
N GLN A 159 -6.45 31.13 11.12
CA GLN A 159 -7.50 30.54 11.96
C GLN A 159 -8.61 29.84 11.13
N GLY A 160 -8.21 29.02 10.15
CA GLY A 160 -9.06 28.21 9.26
C GLY A 160 -9.16 28.73 7.83
N GLY A 161 -8.42 29.79 7.50
CA GLY A 161 -8.29 30.26 6.11
C GLY A 161 -7.28 29.43 5.32
N GLN A 162 -7.04 29.85 4.08
CA GLN A 162 -6.07 29.20 3.19
C GLN A 162 -4.70 29.87 3.33
N ILE A 163 -3.64 29.09 3.10
CA ILE A 163 -2.28 29.61 2.96
C ILE A 163 -1.78 29.16 1.59
N LEU A 164 -1.47 30.14 0.73
CA LEU A 164 -0.98 29.90 -0.63
C LEU A 164 0.46 30.41 -0.73
N MET A 165 1.36 29.54 -1.15
CA MET A 165 2.79 29.83 -1.30
C MET A 165 3.25 29.46 -2.71
N SER A 166 3.88 30.39 -3.41
CA SER A 166 4.41 30.15 -4.74
C SER A 166 5.81 30.75 -4.87
N ALA A 167 6.75 29.94 -5.33
CA ALA A 167 8.13 30.32 -5.60
C ALA A 167 8.58 29.75 -6.94
N TYR A 168 9.58 30.39 -7.56
CA TYR A 168 10.26 29.80 -8.70
C TYR A 168 11.32 28.82 -8.24
N ASP A 169 12.18 29.24 -7.30
CA ASP A 169 13.19 28.39 -6.68
C ASP A 169 12.59 27.64 -5.48
N ASP A 170 13.42 27.27 -4.50
CA ASP A 170 13.02 26.41 -3.39
C ASP A 170 12.00 27.06 -2.44
N VAL A 171 11.17 26.22 -1.82
CA VAL A 171 10.37 26.56 -0.65
C VAL A 171 10.88 25.75 0.54
N ALA A 172 11.56 26.44 1.46
CA ALA A 172 12.04 25.86 2.72
C ALA A 172 11.02 26.11 3.83
N LEU A 173 10.50 25.03 4.43
CA LEU A 173 9.39 25.05 5.40
C LEU A 173 9.87 25.09 6.85
N SER A 174 9.05 25.63 7.73
CA SER A 174 9.24 25.48 9.18
C SER A 174 7.93 25.15 9.89
N SER A 175 7.03 26.10 10.12
CA SER A 175 5.72 25.78 10.72
C SER A 175 4.60 26.54 10.01
N ILE A 176 3.68 25.79 9.40
CA ILE A 176 2.51 26.32 8.69
C ILE A 176 1.28 25.68 9.31
N THR A 177 0.35 26.49 9.80
CA THR A 177 -0.85 26.01 10.48
C THR A 177 -2.12 26.64 9.91
N THR A 178 -3.10 25.81 9.59
CA THR A 178 -4.48 26.24 9.40
C THR A 178 -5.43 25.45 10.30
N ALA A 179 -6.38 26.13 10.96
CA ALA A 179 -7.44 25.46 11.71
C ALA A 179 -8.51 24.87 10.77
N GLY A 180 -8.14 23.82 10.03
CA GLY A 180 -9.02 23.09 9.11
C GLY A 180 -9.05 23.62 7.67
N GLY A 181 -8.08 24.43 7.27
CA GLY A 181 -7.97 25.04 5.94
C GLY A 181 -7.13 24.22 4.95
N LEU A 182 -6.89 24.83 3.80
CA LEU A 182 -5.97 24.35 2.76
C LEU A 182 -4.63 25.06 2.88
N VAL A 183 -3.55 24.29 2.75
CA VAL A 183 -2.20 24.78 2.46
C VAL A 183 -1.83 24.32 1.06
N ASP A 184 -1.48 25.28 0.18
CA ASP A 184 -1.07 25.00 -1.20
C ASP A 184 0.32 25.62 -1.42
N ILE A 185 1.29 24.77 -1.76
CA ILE A 185 2.70 25.13 -1.88
C ILE A 185 3.17 24.73 -3.26
N THR A 186 3.70 25.69 -4.00
CA THR A 186 4.26 25.46 -5.34
C THR A 186 5.68 26.01 -5.44
N SER A 187 6.62 25.15 -5.83
CA SER A 187 7.97 25.49 -6.29
C SER A 187 8.11 25.11 -7.76
N THR A 188 8.22 26.10 -8.65
CA THR A 188 8.11 25.86 -10.11
C THR A 188 9.36 25.20 -10.70
N ALA A 189 10.54 25.49 -10.17
CA ALA A 189 11.83 24.98 -10.64
C ALA A 189 12.68 24.37 -9.52
N GLY A 190 12.34 24.63 -8.25
CA GLY A 190 13.05 24.15 -7.07
C GLY A 190 12.39 22.95 -6.37
N GLY A 191 12.87 22.68 -5.15
CA GLY A 191 12.35 21.70 -4.20
C GLY A 191 11.46 22.32 -3.12
N ILE A 192 10.70 21.47 -2.44
CA ILE A 192 10.06 21.79 -1.15
C ILE A 192 10.80 21.00 -0.06
N THR A 193 11.40 21.68 0.92
CA THR A 193 12.27 21.04 1.92
C THR A 193 11.86 21.37 3.34
N ASP A 194 12.06 20.42 4.26
CA ASP A 194 12.06 20.71 5.68
C ASP A 194 13.29 21.59 6.02
N ASN A 195 13.07 22.69 6.71
CA ASN A 195 14.10 23.59 7.22
C ASN A 195 13.94 23.85 8.73
N ASP A 196 13.23 22.95 9.39
CA ASP A 196 12.96 22.93 10.80
C ASP A 196 13.81 21.83 11.48
N SER A 197 14.31 22.14 12.68
CA SER A 197 15.06 21.19 13.51
C SER A 197 14.38 20.98 14.86
N THR A 198 13.10 21.33 14.95
CA THR A 198 12.35 21.43 16.20
C THR A 198 11.41 20.25 16.42
N GLY A 199 11.16 19.44 15.37
CA GLY A 199 10.23 18.31 15.41
C GLY A 199 8.77 18.76 15.57
N VAL A 200 8.47 19.98 15.11
CA VAL A 200 7.11 20.49 14.97
C VAL A 200 6.66 20.08 13.57
N ASP A 201 5.39 19.77 13.38
CA ASP A 201 4.90 19.48 12.03
C ASP A 201 5.14 20.71 11.13
N ASN A 202 5.79 20.50 9.99
CA ASN A 202 5.97 21.54 8.99
C ASN A 202 4.64 22.10 8.51
N VAL A 203 3.64 21.22 8.35
CA VAL A 203 2.29 21.59 7.95
C VAL A 203 1.24 20.90 8.82
N THR A 204 0.43 21.70 9.52
CA THR A 204 -0.82 21.26 10.17
C THR A 204 -2.01 21.88 9.45
N ALA A 205 -2.84 21.08 8.78
CA ALA A 205 -3.97 21.56 7.99
C ALA A 205 -5.04 20.46 7.81
N SER A 206 -6.19 20.78 7.20
CA SER A 206 -7.08 19.70 6.72
C SER A 206 -6.64 19.16 5.38
N GLN A 207 -6.19 20.04 4.48
CA GLN A 207 -5.81 19.70 3.11
C GLN A 207 -4.43 20.29 2.83
N LEU A 208 -3.59 19.52 2.14
CA LEU A 208 -2.27 19.94 1.67
C LEU A 208 -2.09 19.58 0.20
N ILE A 209 -1.72 20.58 -0.58
CA ILE A 209 -1.23 20.42 -1.95
C ILE A 209 0.23 20.84 -2.00
N MET A 210 1.09 20.01 -2.57
CA MET A 210 2.51 20.33 -2.79
C MET A 210 2.93 20.03 -4.23
N ASN A 211 3.41 21.06 -4.94
CA ASN A 211 3.92 20.92 -6.29
C ASN A 211 5.37 21.39 -6.35
N SER A 212 6.28 20.51 -6.76
CA SER A 212 7.70 20.78 -6.95
C SER A 212 8.18 20.25 -8.29
N ASN A 213 9.23 20.84 -8.85
CA ASN A 213 9.90 20.29 -10.02
C ASN A 213 11.10 19.39 -9.67
N LEU A 214 11.71 19.56 -8.48
CA LEU A 214 12.91 18.81 -8.07
C LEU A 214 12.66 17.74 -7.02
N SER A 215 11.94 18.03 -5.95
CA SER A 215 11.69 17.07 -4.86
C SER A 215 10.77 17.65 -3.80
N ILE A 216 10.08 16.79 -3.06
CA ILE A 216 9.36 17.13 -1.83
C ILE A 216 9.97 16.33 -0.68
N GLY A 217 10.55 17.02 0.30
CA GLY A 217 11.28 16.41 1.39
C GLY A 217 12.57 15.70 0.93
N GLN A 218 13.26 15.07 1.86
CA GLN A 218 14.44 14.26 1.63
C GLN A 218 14.36 12.96 2.44
N GLN A 219 15.02 11.88 1.98
CA GLN A 219 15.00 10.61 2.72
C GLN A 219 15.51 10.72 4.16
N ALA A 220 16.45 11.64 4.42
CA ALA A 220 17.01 11.87 5.76
C ALA A 220 16.18 12.86 6.60
N ASP A 221 15.26 13.58 5.96
CA ASP A 221 14.55 14.74 6.49
C ASP A 221 13.25 14.92 5.69
N ALA A 222 12.27 14.07 6.02
CA ALA A 222 10.96 14.07 5.37
C ALA A 222 10.19 15.33 5.77
N ILE A 223 9.19 15.73 4.98
CA ILE A 223 8.27 16.78 5.43
C ILE A 223 7.38 16.19 6.53
N ASP A 224 7.42 16.76 7.73
CA ASP A 224 6.54 16.38 8.83
C ASP A 224 5.17 17.05 8.67
N THR A 225 4.08 16.28 8.70
CA THR A 225 2.72 16.80 8.51
C THR A 225 1.72 16.25 9.52
N SER A 226 0.64 17.01 9.72
CA SER A 226 -0.58 16.58 10.38
C SER A 226 -1.75 17.06 9.55
N VAL A 227 -2.05 16.30 8.49
CA VAL A 227 -3.08 16.62 7.49
C VAL A 227 -4.04 15.46 7.28
N SER A 228 -5.26 15.78 6.84
CA SER A 228 -6.29 14.77 6.56
C SER A 228 -6.33 14.36 5.09
N PHE A 229 -5.99 15.28 4.17
CA PHE A 229 -5.94 15.04 2.74
C PHE A 229 -4.61 15.54 2.18
N LEU A 230 -4.01 14.76 1.28
CA LEU A 230 -2.78 15.10 0.58
C LEU A 230 -2.93 14.90 -0.93
N GLU A 231 -2.48 15.91 -1.69
CA GLU A 231 -2.09 15.76 -3.09
C GLU A 231 -0.66 16.30 -3.28
N ALA A 232 0.18 15.59 -4.01
CA ALA A 232 1.55 16.02 -4.24
C ALA A 232 2.14 15.59 -5.58
N ASP A 233 2.96 16.45 -6.18
CA ASP A 233 3.80 16.15 -7.34
C ASP A 233 5.21 16.65 -7.06
N ALA A 234 6.16 15.72 -6.94
CA ALA A 234 7.56 16.00 -6.67
C ALA A 234 8.40 16.23 -7.94
N GLY A 235 7.79 16.19 -9.12
CA GLY A 235 8.44 16.35 -10.40
C GLY A 235 9.54 15.32 -10.62
N THR A 236 10.74 15.80 -10.93
CA THR A 236 11.87 14.94 -11.36
C THR A 236 12.59 14.19 -10.23
N GLY A 237 12.26 14.44 -8.96
CA GLY A 237 12.87 13.76 -7.82
C GLY A 237 11.88 12.98 -6.96
N GLY A 238 12.21 12.86 -5.67
CA GLY A 238 11.49 12.01 -4.74
C GLY A 238 10.51 12.77 -3.85
N LEU A 239 9.58 12.02 -3.26
CA LEU A 239 8.59 12.49 -2.30
C LEU A 239 8.82 11.77 -0.97
N PHE A 240 9.14 12.50 0.10
CA PHE A 240 9.37 11.96 1.44
C PHE A 240 8.54 12.73 2.45
N LEU A 241 7.58 12.05 3.09
CA LEU A 241 6.60 12.67 3.97
C LEU A 241 6.23 11.77 5.15
N ASP A 242 6.19 12.36 6.34
CA ASP A 242 5.78 11.71 7.58
C ASP A 242 4.50 12.39 8.11
N ASN A 243 3.36 11.71 8.04
CA ASN A 243 2.08 12.24 8.53
C ASN A 243 1.70 11.65 9.90
N THR A 244 1.39 12.53 10.84
CA THR A 244 0.76 12.18 12.11
C THR A 244 -0.76 12.20 11.99
N GLY A 245 -1.42 11.12 12.40
CA GLY A 245 -2.86 10.96 12.28
C GLY A 245 -3.27 10.30 10.97
N ASN A 246 -4.59 10.23 10.73
CA ASN A 246 -5.13 9.59 9.54
C ASN A 246 -4.90 10.44 8.29
N LEU A 247 -4.58 9.80 7.18
CA LEU A 247 -4.32 10.44 5.90
C LEU A 247 -5.16 9.82 4.80
N THR A 248 -5.78 10.67 3.99
CA THR A 248 -6.34 10.30 2.69
C THR A 248 -5.46 10.91 1.59
N ILE A 249 -5.00 10.07 0.65
CA ILE A 249 -4.34 10.54 -0.57
C ILE A 249 -5.41 10.75 -1.65
N GLY A 250 -5.51 11.99 -2.15
CA GLY A 250 -6.47 12.45 -3.15
C GLY A 250 -7.67 13.22 -2.59
N GLY A 251 -8.56 13.65 -3.49
CA GLY A 251 -9.84 14.27 -3.16
C GLY A 251 -9.81 15.78 -2.89
N ILE A 252 -8.72 16.47 -3.27
CA ILE A 252 -8.54 17.92 -3.14
C ILE A 252 -8.75 18.61 -4.49
N THR A 253 -8.07 18.17 -5.54
CA THR A 253 -8.07 18.76 -6.88
C THR A 253 -8.37 17.70 -7.96
N ALA A 254 -7.84 17.89 -9.17
CA ALA A 254 -7.92 16.95 -10.28
C ALA A 254 -6.53 16.37 -10.63
N GLN A 255 -5.52 16.66 -9.81
CA GLN A 255 -4.22 16.03 -9.87
C GLN A 255 -4.36 14.53 -9.56
N VAL A 256 -3.32 13.75 -9.87
CA VAL A 256 -3.18 12.43 -9.27
C VAL A 256 -2.93 12.59 -7.76
N GLY A 257 -3.19 11.54 -6.98
CA GLY A 257 -3.02 11.59 -5.53
C GLY A 257 -1.59 11.96 -5.14
N VAL A 258 -0.62 11.13 -5.51
CA VAL A 258 0.81 11.48 -5.36
C VAL A 258 1.65 11.02 -6.56
N ASP A 259 2.57 11.86 -7.01
CA ASP A 259 3.46 11.63 -8.16
C ASP A 259 4.91 11.98 -7.85
N ALA A 260 5.84 11.20 -8.41
CA ALA A 260 7.28 11.45 -8.36
C ALA A 260 8.00 10.72 -9.51
N ASP A 261 9.12 11.24 -9.99
CA ASP A 261 9.98 10.44 -10.89
C ASP A 261 10.92 9.51 -10.12
N ALA A 262 11.34 9.87 -8.90
CA ALA A 262 12.22 9.06 -8.05
C ALA A 262 11.47 8.40 -6.89
N ASP A 263 12.20 7.95 -5.86
CA ASP A 263 11.61 7.22 -4.74
C ASP A 263 10.56 8.06 -3.99
N MET A 264 9.45 7.40 -3.66
CA MET A 264 8.34 7.95 -2.91
C MET A 264 8.17 7.15 -1.62
N VAL A 265 8.15 7.85 -0.49
CA VAL A 265 7.91 7.30 0.85
C VAL A 265 6.91 8.18 1.57
N VAL A 266 5.75 7.62 1.92
CA VAL A 266 4.77 8.26 2.80
C VAL A 266 4.56 7.36 4.02
N ASN A 267 4.95 7.87 5.19
CA ASN A 267 4.73 7.21 6.47
C ASN A 267 3.54 7.83 7.18
N VAL A 268 2.61 7.02 7.67
CA VAL A 268 1.40 7.49 8.33
C VAL A 268 1.27 6.85 9.72
N THR A 269 1.31 7.68 10.75
CA THR A 269 0.98 7.27 12.12
C THR A 269 -0.54 7.34 12.32
N GLY A 270 -1.25 6.41 11.66
CA GLY A 270 -2.70 6.34 11.63
C GLY A 270 -3.19 5.40 10.52
N THR A 271 -4.45 5.57 10.12
CA THR A 271 -5.01 4.94 8.91
C THR A 271 -4.55 5.70 7.67
N LEU A 272 -4.22 4.98 6.59
CA LEU A 272 -3.93 5.55 5.27
C LEU A 272 -4.94 5.04 4.25
N ASP A 273 -5.70 5.95 3.65
CA ASP A 273 -6.64 5.64 2.56
C ASP A 273 -6.15 6.26 1.24
N ILE A 274 -5.91 5.44 0.22
CA ILE A 274 -5.46 5.88 -1.10
C ILE A 274 -6.65 5.87 -2.05
N THR A 275 -7.17 7.05 -2.35
CA THR A 275 -8.42 7.24 -3.11
C THR A 275 -8.21 7.74 -4.54
N GLU A 276 -6.97 8.09 -4.88
CA GLU A 276 -6.57 8.52 -6.22
C GLU A 276 -5.21 7.91 -6.60
N ASP A 277 -4.93 7.89 -7.90
CA ASP A 277 -3.74 7.24 -8.46
C ASP A 277 -2.46 7.76 -7.79
N SER A 278 -1.55 6.83 -7.51
CA SER A 278 -0.25 7.12 -6.89
C SER A 278 0.85 6.43 -7.68
N GLN A 279 1.88 7.15 -8.11
CA GLN A 279 2.86 6.55 -9.02
C GLN A 279 4.29 7.08 -8.89
N SER A 280 5.25 6.24 -9.28
CA SER A 280 6.63 6.66 -9.52
C SER A 280 7.16 6.23 -10.89
N SER A 281 7.67 7.17 -11.69
CA SER A 281 8.17 6.94 -13.06
C SER A 281 9.44 6.10 -13.14
N ALA A 282 10.31 6.17 -12.13
CA ALA A 282 11.57 5.42 -12.10
C ALA A 282 11.94 4.87 -10.71
N GLY A 283 11.43 5.47 -9.64
CA GLY A 283 11.70 5.08 -8.26
C GLY A 283 10.71 4.07 -7.69
N SER A 284 10.95 3.71 -6.44
CA SER A 284 10.08 2.84 -5.64
C SER A 284 8.96 3.64 -4.99
N VAL A 285 7.81 3.01 -4.75
CA VAL A 285 6.70 3.58 -3.98
C VAL A 285 6.57 2.80 -2.69
N THR A 286 6.67 3.49 -1.56
CA THR A 286 6.53 2.93 -0.21
C THR A 286 5.44 3.66 0.55
N PHE A 287 4.45 2.91 1.01
CA PHE A 287 3.36 3.40 1.85
C PHE A 287 3.31 2.59 3.15
N ASN A 288 3.43 3.29 4.27
CA ASN A 288 3.46 2.69 5.60
C ASN A 288 2.34 3.26 6.47
N ALA A 289 1.54 2.40 7.10
CA ALA A 289 0.49 2.79 8.04
C ALA A 289 0.66 2.09 9.39
N SER A 290 0.50 2.83 10.49
CA SER A 290 0.44 2.24 11.84
C SER A 290 -0.95 1.71 12.22
N ASP A 291 -1.91 1.78 11.30
CA ASP A 291 -3.24 1.18 11.40
C ASP A 291 -3.61 0.60 10.02
N THR A 292 -4.87 0.66 9.60
CA THR A 292 -5.32 0.16 8.29
C THR A 292 -4.68 0.93 7.13
N LEU A 293 -4.28 0.21 6.07
CA LEU A 293 -3.95 0.79 4.78
C LEU A 293 -4.98 0.32 3.74
N THR A 294 -5.69 1.25 3.13
CA THR A 294 -6.70 0.98 2.10
C THR A 294 -6.24 1.50 0.74
N VAL A 295 -6.42 0.70 -0.32
CA VAL A 295 -6.40 1.19 -1.71
C VAL A 295 -7.82 1.09 -2.24
N ASP A 296 -8.40 2.24 -2.56
CA ASP A 296 -9.84 2.33 -2.83
C ASP A 296 -10.20 2.02 -4.30
N VAL A 297 -11.50 2.03 -4.59
CA VAL A 297 -12.09 1.68 -5.88
C VAL A 297 -11.49 2.48 -7.03
N THR A 298 -11.17 1.77 -8.13
CA THR A 298 -10.60 2.34 -9.37
C THR A 298 -9.25 3.05 -9.23
N THR A 299 -8.62 2.99 -8.05
CA THR A 299 -7.32 3.59 -7.78
C THR A 299 -6.19 2.68 -8.26
N THR A 300 -5.16 3.25 -8.86
CA THR A 300 -3.93 2.56 -9.26
C THR A 300 -2.75 3.04 -8.43
N VAL A 301 -2.01 2.11 -7.82
CA VAL A 301 -0.68 2.36 -7.27
C VAL A 301 0.36 1.67 -8.14
N ALA A 302 1.28 2.44 -8.72
CA ALA A 302 2.19 1.92 -9.73
C ALA A 302 3.64 2.37 -9.62
N THR A 303 4.55 1.49 -10.05
CA THR A 303 5.91 1.87 -10.40
C THR A 303 6.23 1.45 -11.83
N PHE A 304 7.12 2.20 -12.48
CA PHE A 304 7.64 1.85 -13.80
C PHE A 304 9.11 1.44 -13.72
N GLY A 305 9.58 0.69 -14.71
CA GLY A 305 10.98 0.25 -14.75
C GLY A 305 11.32 -0.76 -13.65
N THR A 306 12.23 -0.41 -12.74
CA THR A 306 12.78 -1.31 -11.71
C THR A 306 12.35 -0.97 -10.27
N GLY A 307 11.63 0.14 -10.08
CA GLY A 307 11.17 0.57 -8.76
C GLY A 307 10.21 -0.45 -8.13
N VAL A 308 10.33 -0.68 -6.83
CA VAL A 308 9.47 -1.63 -6.11
C VAL A 308 8.23 -0.95 -5.55
N LEU A 309 7.15 -1.70 -5.38
CA LEU A 309 5.97 -1.26 -4.65
C LEU A 309 5.92 -1.98 -3.30
N LEU A 310 5.97 -1.21 -2.20
CA LEU A 310 5.94 -1.70 -0.83
C LEU A 310 4.80 -1.05 -0.04
N LEU A 311 3.80 -1.85 0.32
CA LEU A 311 2.72 -1.45 1.23
C LEU A 311 2.91 -2.18 2.56
N THR A 312 3.02 -1.43 3.65
CA THR A 312 3.09 -2.01 5.00
C THR A 312 2.02 -1.42 5.91
N SER A 313 1.46 -2.29 6.74
CA SER A 313 0.51 -1.92 7.78
C SER A 313 0.78 -2.73 9.04
N THR A 314 0.73 -2.10 10.20
CA THR A 314 0.79 -2.84 11.48
C THR A 314 -0.54 -3.52 11.83
N ARG A 315 -1.63 -3.26 11.10
CA ARG A 315 -2.95 -3.87 11.30
C ARG A 315 -3.42 -4.68 10.09
N ASN A 316 -3.92 -4.03 9.04
CA ASN A 316 -4.40 -4.72 7.85
C ASN A 316 -4.21 -3.89 6.59
N ILE A 317 -4.09 -4.58 5.46
CA ILE A 317 -4.13 -3.99 4.13
C ILE A 317 -5.43 -4.41 3.46
N LYS A 318 -6.19 -3.45 2.95
CA LYS A 318 -7.42 -3.68 2.21
C LYS A 318 -7.32 -3.14 0.79
N LEU A 319 -7.53 -4.00 -0.19
CA LEU A 319 -7.67 -3.63 -1.60
C LEU A 319 -9.14 -3.72 -1.97
N ASN A 320 -9.80 -2.57 -2.11
CA ASN A 320 -11.23 -2.51 -2.44
C ASN A 320 -11.49 -2.85 -3.92
N SER A 321 -12.76 -3.14 -4.23
CA SER A 321 -13.22 -3.50 -5.58
C SER A 321 -12.71 -2.55 -6.66
N GLY A 322 -11.96 -3.09 -7.63
CA GLY A 322 -11.41 -2.33 -8.77
C GLY A 322 -10.10 -1.60 -8.51
N SER A 323 -9.50 -1.72 -7.32
CA SER A 323 -8.15 -1.22 -7.04
C SER A 323 -7.08 -2.01 -7.81
N ASN A 324 -5.95 -1.36 -8.13
CA ASN A 324 -4.90 -1.93 -8.97
C ASN A 324 -3.51 -1.63 -8.40
N LEU A 325 -2.71 -2.67 -8.17
CA LEU A 325 -1.29 -2.57 -7.85
C LEU A 325 -0.49 -3.08 -9.05
N LYS A 326 0.41 -2.25 -9.58
CA LYS A 326 1.10 -2.56 -10.84
C LYS A 326 2.58 -2.20 -10.84
N THR A 327 3.41 -3.14 -11.30
CA THR A 327 4.82 -2.87 -11.55
C THR A 327 5.31 -3.51 -12.86
N VAL A 328 6.51 -3.14 -13.29
CA VAL A 328 7.21 -3.78 -14.41
C VAL A 328 8.23 -4.79 -13.88
N ASN A 329 9.47 -4.36 -13.62
CA ASN A 329 10.54 -5.26 -13.15
C ASN A 329 10.78 -5.20 -11.63
N GLY A 330 10.27 -4.18 -10.95
CA GLY A 330 10.28 -4.16 -9.48
C GLY A 330 9.18 -5.03 -8.91
N GLY A 331 9.42 -5.64 -7.75
CA GLY A 331 8.43 -6.48 -7.09
C GLY A 331 7.30 -5.67 -6.44
N ILE A 332 6.20 -6.36 -6.14
CA ILE A 332 5.11 -5.89 -5.29
C ILE A 332 5.22 -6.63 -3.95
N THR A 333 5.23 -5.90 -2.85
CA THR A 333 5.26 -6.48 -1.50
C THR A 333 4.17 -5.86 -0.63
N LEU A 334 3.28 -6.68 -0.09
CA LEU A 334 2.27 -6.30 0.89
C LEU A 334 2.59 -7.01 2.20
N GLN A 335 2.72 -6.23 3.28
CA GLN A 335 3.02 -6.75 4.62
C GLN A 335 2.03 -6.20 5.63
N ALA A 336 1.12 -7.06 6.09
CA ALA A 336 0.09 -6.69 7.04
C ALA A 336 0.24 -7.46 8.36
N ASN A 337 0.27 -6.72 9.47
CA ASN A 337 0.40 -7.27 10.83
C ASN A 337 1.58 -8.26 10.94
N SER A 338 2.74 -7.94 10.37
CA SER A 338 3.88 -8.88 10.27
C SER A 338 4.41 -9.41 11.62
N THR A 339 4.01 -8.81 12.74
CA THR A 339 4.32 -9.32 14.08
C THR A 339 3.34 -10.40 14.57
N GLY A 340 2.14 -10.45 14.00
CA GLY A 340 1.04 -11.32 14.42
C GLY A 340 0.47 -10.96 15.80
N LEU A 341 0.69 -9.72 16.28
CA LEU A 341 0.35 -9.31 17.65
C LEU A 341 -0.82 -8.32 17.74
N THR A 342 -1.30 -7.78 16.62
CA THR A 342 -2.35 -6.75 16.63
C THR A 342 -3.72 -7.36 16.94
N THR A 343 -4.42 -6.77 17.91
CA THR A 343 -5.72 -7.26 18.39
C THR A 343 -6.90 -6.74 17.58
N GLY A 344 -7.97 -7.52 17.56
CA GLY A 344 -9.27 -7.17 16.97
C GLY A 344 -9.67 -8.11 15.83
N ASP A 345 -10.92 -7.96 15.41
CA ASP A 345 -11.53 -8.69 14.30
C ASP A 345 -11.10 -8.06 12.96
N PHE A 346 -10.14 -8.69 12.27
CA PHE A 346 -9.70 -8.28 10.94
C PHE A 346 -8.95 -9.41 10.22
N THR A 347 -8.96 -9.31 8.88
CA THR A 347 -8.07 -10.07 7.98
C THR A 347 -6.77 -9.31 7.76
N GLY A 348 -5.63 -10.01 7.72
CA GLY A 348 -4.32 -9.37 7.48
C GLY A 348 -4.29 -8.64 6.14
N ILE A 349 -4.40 -9.39 5.03
CA ILE A 349 -4.54 -8.83 3.68
C ILE A 349 -5.89 -9.26 3.10
N GLU A 350 -6.77 -8.30 2.84
CA GLU A 350 -8.06 -8.52 2.17
C GLU A 350 -8.05 -7.88 0.79
N ALA A 351 -8.38 -8.65 -0.25
CA ALA A 351 -8.42 -8.18 -1.62
C ALA A 351 -9.72 -8.59 -2.31
N GLU A 352 -10.57 -7.60 -2.59
CA GLU A 352 -11.89 -7.76 -3.22
C GLU A 352 -11.85 -7.25 -4.66
N ASN A 353 -12.11 -8.09 -5.67
CA ASN A 353 -12.17 -7.71 -7.09
C ASN A 353 -11.02 -6.75 -7.52
N SER A 354 -9.82 -6.97 -7.01
CA SER A 354 -8.65 -6.11 -7.21
C SER A 354 -7.64 -6.77 -8.16
N SER A 355 -6.71 -5.98 -8.70
CA SER A 355 -5.62 -6.51 -9.53
C SER A 355 -4.26 -6.26 -8.88
N ILE A 356 -3.45 -7.29 -8.74
CA ILE A 356 -2.06 -7.22 -8.28
C ILE A 356 -1.19 -7.84 -9.37
N THR A 357 -0.47 -7.01 -10.13
CA THR A 357 0.19 -7.47 -11.37
C THR A 357 1.62 -6.99 -11.51
N THR A 358 2.54 -7.93 -11.79
CA THR A 358 3.87 -7.64 -12.33
C THR A 358 3.95 -8.02 -13.81
N SER A 359 4.57 -7.15 -14.62
CA SER A 359 4.69 -7.34 -16.08
C SER A 359 6.09 -7.70 -16.58
N GLY A 360 7.05 -7.79 -15.66
CA GLY A 360 8.43 -8.16 -15.91
C GLY A 360 8.94 -9.11 -14.82
N LEU A 361 10.21 -8.93 -14.44
CA LEU A 361 10.92 -9.83 -13.52
C LEU A 361 10.52 -9.69 -12.03
N GLY A 362 9.63 -8.75 -11.69
CA GLY A 362 9.28 -8.45 -10.30
C GLY A 362 8.41 -9.53 -9.67
N SER A 363 8.80 -10.02 -8.49
CA SER A 363 7.98 -10.95 -7.69
C SER A 363 6.80 -10.25 -7.01
N ILE A 364 5.74 -10.99 -6.73
CA ILE A 364 4.62 -10.55 -5.90
C ILE A 364 4.70 -11.28 -4.56
N ASN A 365 4.79 -10.57 -3.45
CA ASN A 365 4.87 -11.14 -2.10
C ASN A 365 3.73 -10.58 -1.24
N LEU A 366 2.81 -11.45 -0.81
CA LEU A 366 1.71 -11.10 0.09
C LEU A 366 1.94 -11.80 1.43
N THR A 367 2.21 -11.06 2.50
CA THR A 367 2.37 -11.62 3.84
C THR A 367 1.37 -10.98 4.80
N GLY A 368 0.44 -11.77 5.32
CA GLY A 368 -0.65 -11.28 6.17
C GLY A 368 -0.90 -12.15 7.40
N PHE A 369 -1.13 -11.50 8.54
CA PHE A 369 -1.57 -12.14 9.79
C PHE A 369 -2.95 -11.64 10.19
N GLY A 370 -3.90 -12.55 10.35
CA GLY A 370 -5.23 -12.24 10.87
C GLY A 370 -5.18 -11.68 12.29
N GLY A 371 -6.23 -10.96 12.68
CA GLY A 371 -6.31 -10.30 13.97
C GLY A 371 -6.45 -11.23 15.17
N LEU A 372 -6.01 -10.74 16.33
CA LEU A 372 -6.15 -11.46 17.58
C LEU A 372 -7.45 -11.06 18.29
N ASP A 373 -8.52 -11.83 18.12
CA ASP A 373 -9.76 -11.69 18.89
C ASP A 373 -10.41 -13.05 19.19
N ALA A 374 -10.27 -13.53 20.42
CA ALA A 374 -10.80 -14.84 20.82
C ALA A 374 -12.35 -14.94 20.78
N GLY A 375 -13.07 -13.83 20.59
CA GLY A 375 -14.54 -13.79 20.58
C GLY A 375 -15.18 -13.87 19.18
N THR A 376 -14.41 -13.74 18.12
CA THR A 376 -14.90 -13.63 16.73
C THR A 376 -14.27 -14.71 15.83
N SER A 377 -14.65 -14.72 14.55
CA SER A 377 -14.27 -15.72 13.54
C SER A 377 -13.76 -15.01 12.29
N ASN A 378 -13.28 -15.77 11.30
CA ASN A 378 -12.89 -15.24 9.98
C ASN A 378 -11.67 -14.32 10.00
N HIS A 379 -10.72 -14.55 10.92
CA HIS A 379 -9.46 -13.79 10.92
C HIS A 379 -8.48 -14.44 9.96
N TYR A 380 -8.62 -14.11 8.67
CA TYR A 380 -7.76 -14.66 7.64
C TYR A 380 -6.37 -14.01 7.65
N GLY A 381 -5.33 -14.77 7.32
CA GLY A 381 -4.01 -14.19 7.04
C GLY A 381 -4.05 -13.39 5.73
N VAL A 382 -4.40 -14.09 4.65
CA VAL A 382 -4.64 -13.51 3.33
C VAL A 382 -5.98 -14.02 2.78
N HIS A 383 -6.81 -13.11 2.28
CA HIS A 383 -8.12 -13.41 1.69
C HIS A 383 -8.25 -12.75 0.32
N LEU A 384 -8.33 -13.57 -0.73
CA LEU A 384 -8.53 -13.14 -2.11
C LEU A 384 -9.92 -13.58 -2.56
N HIS A 385 -10.77 -12.65 -2.99
CA HIS A 385 -12.15 -12.98 -3.33
C HIS A 385 -12.79 -12.01 -4.33
N SER A 386 -14.05 -12.28 -4.68
CA SER A 386 -14.89 -11.46 -5.56
C SER A 386 -14.29 -11.12 -6.94
N GLY A 387 -13.42 -11.96 -7.52
CA GLY A 387 -12.80 -11.69 -8.81
C GLY A 387 -11.39 -11.09 -8.75
N THR A 388 -10.74 -11.14 -7.59
CA THR A 388 -9.35 -10.65 -7.44
C THR A 388 -8.37 -11.42 -8.31
N VAL A 389 -7.46 -10.70 -8.98
CA VAL A 389 -6.42 -11.28 -9.85
C VAL A 389 -5.04 -10.96 -9.30
N VAL A 390 -4.27 -12.00 -8.97
CA VAL A 390 -2.83 -11.89 -8.65
C VAL A 390 -2.05 -12.50 -9.81
N SER A 391 -1.25 -11.70 -10.53
CA SER A 391 -0.61 -12.17 -11.75
C SER A 391 0.82 -11.72 -12.03
N SER A 392 1.67 -12.68 -12.38
CA SER A 392 3.00 -12.48 -12.97
C SER A 392 2.94 -12.86 -14.45
N THR A 393 3.11 -11.86 -15.32
CA THR A 393 2.77 -11.98 -16.76
C THR A 393 3.96 -12.09 -17.71
N ASP A 394 5.19 -12.04 -17.18
CA ASP A 394 6.39 -12.16 -18.02
C ASP A 394 6.57 -13.61 -18.53
N THR A 395 7.07 -13.72 -19.76
CA THR A 395 7.26 -14.99 -20.50
C THR A 395 8.70 -15.50 -20.43
N VAL A 396 9.61 -14.71 -19.86
CA VAL A 396 11.03 -15.07 -19.76
C VAL A 396 11.29 -15.99 -18.56
N ALA A 397 12.36 -16.79 -18.63
CA ALA A 397 12.73 -17.79 -17.62
C ALA A 397 12.97 -17.25 -16.19
N LEU A 398 13.01 -15.93 -16.02
CA LEU A 398 13.26 -15.24 -14.75
C LEU A 398 12.04 -14.39 -14.32
N ALA A 399 10.85 -14.66 -14.86
CA ALA A 399 9.63 -14.01 -14.42
C ALA A 399 9.45 -14.15 -12.90
N GLY A 400 8.89 -13.11 -12.27
CA GLY A 400 8.80 -13.05 -10.82
C GLY A 400 7.90 -14.15 -10.24
N THR A 401 8.33 -14.73 -9.12
CA THR A 401 7.54 -15.65 -8.30
C THR A 401 6.36 -14.92 -7.68
N ILE A 402 5.22 -15.59 -7.55
CA ILE A 402 4.10 -15.18 -6.71
C ILE A 402 4.21 -15.95 -5.39
N THR A 403 4.43 -15.25 -4.29
CA THR A 403 4.49 -15.81 -2.94
C THR A 403 3.35 -15.26 -2.09
N ILE A 404 2.53 -16.14 -1.50
CA ILE A 404 1.41 -15.78 -0.62
C ILE A 404 1.59 -16.52 0.70
N GLU A 405 1.83 -15.77 1.78
CA GLU A 405 2.02 -16.28 3.12
C GLU A 405 0.94 -15.71 4.05
N GLY A 406 0.01 -16.56 4.45
CA GLY A 406 -1.08 -16.19 5.34
C GLY A 406 -1.04 -16.97 6.64
N THR A 407 -1.10 -16.26 7.77
CA THR A 407 -1.33 -16.87 9.08
C THR A 407 -2.64 -16.38 9.65
N GLY A 408 -3.58 -17.29 9.89
CA GLY A 408 -4.85 -16.98 10.51
C GLY A 408 -4.67 -16.43 11.91
N GLY A 409 -5.58 -15.56 12.32
CA GLY A 409 -5.59 -14.97 13.65
C GLY A 409 -5.99 -15.97 14.75
N THR A 410 -6.30 -15.43 15.92
CA THR A 410 -6.94 -16.21 17.00
C THR A 410 -8.42 -15.88 17.03
N GLY A 411 -9.27 -16.88 17.24
CA GLY A 411 -10.72 -16.73 17.28
C GLY A 411 -11.38 -18.08 17.50
N ILE A 412 -12.71 -18.13 17.40
CA ILE A 412 -13.46 -19.35 17.67
C ILE A 412 -13.40 -20.34 16.50
N ASP A 413 -13.51 -19.87 15.25
CA ASP A 413 -13.62 -20.71 14.04
C ASP A 413 -13.14 -19.96 12.79
N GLN A 414 -12.87 -20.69 11.70
CA GLN A 414 -12.60 -20.16 10.35
C GLN A 414 -11.44 -19.15 10.28
N ASN A 415 -10.43 -19.30 11.14
CA ASN A 415 -9.23 -18.48 11.09
C ASN A 415 -8.21 -19.09 10.12
N THR A 416 -8.57 -19.11 8.84
CA THR A 416 -7.79 -19.71 7.75
C THR A 416 -6.50 -18.94 7.51
N GLY A 417 -5.40 -19.63 7.20
CA GLY A 417 -4.15 -18.98 6.81
C GLY A 417 -4.33 -18.20 5.52
N VAL A 418 -4.64 -18.90 4.43
CA VAL A 418 -4.92 -18.32 3.12
C VAL A 418 -6.27 -18.83 2.61
N LEU A 419 -7.19 -17.91 2.31
CA LEU A 419 -8.48 -18.18 1.68
C LEU A 419 -8.53 -17.56 0.29
N ILE A 420 -8.86 -18.37 -0.72
CA ILE A 420 -9.10 -17.93 -2.09
C ILE A 420 -10.47 -18.45 -2.53
N GLU A 421 -11.40 -17.53 -2.83
CA GLU A 421 -12.79 -17.89 -3.14
C GLU A 421 -13.41 -17.02 -4.23
N ASP A 422 -14.61 -17.38 -4.64
CA ASP A 422 -15.42 -16.80 -5.70
C ASP A 422 -14.93 -16.98 -7.14
N LEU A 423 -15.92 -17.06 -8.03
CA LEU A 423 -15.71 -17.13 -9.47
C LEU A 423 -14.95 -15.91 -9.98
N GLY A 424 -13.89 -16.17 -10.75
CA GLY A 424 -13.05 -15.14 -11.36
C GLY A 424 -11.88 -14.70 -10.49
N THR A 425 -11.82 -15.11 -9.23
CA THR A 425 -10.63 -14.93 -8.40
C THR A 425 -9.54 -15.87 -8.90
N THR A 426 -8.37 -15.33 -9.26
CA THR A 426 -7.29 -16.10 -9.87
C THR A 426 -5.91 -15.74 -9.32
N VAL A 427 -5.09 -16.76 -9.09
CA VAL A 427 -3.64 -16.62 -8.90
C VAL A 427 -2.96 -17.24 -10.11
N LYS A 428 -2.34 -16.40 -10.95
CA LYS A 428 -1.83 -16.81 -12.26
C LYS A 428 -0.41 -16.37 -12.51
N SER A 429 0.46 -17.32 -12.80
CA SER A 429 1.82 -17.03 -13.25
C SER A 429 2.14 -17.76 -14.54
N LEU A 430 2.75 -17.07 -15.50
CA LEU A 430 3.11 -17.66 -16.77
C LEU A 430 4.40 -18.49 -16.69
N VAL A 431 5.41 -17.99 -15.97
CA VAL A 431 6.72 -18.66 -15.85
C VAL A 431 7.27 -18.67 -14.42
N GLY A 432 7.05 -17.63 -13.63
CA GLY A 432 7.54 -17.59 -12.24
C GLY A 432 6.73 -18.55 -11.35
N ASN A 433 7.33 -19.15 -10.33
CA ASN A 433 6.61 -20.10 -9.48
C ASN A 433 5.44 -19.44 -8.74
N ILE A 434 4.46 -20.26 -8.35
CA ILE A 434 3.40 -19.88 -7.42
C ILE A 434 3.64 -20.65 -6.12
N GLU A 435 3.92 -19.93 -5.04
CA GLU A 435 4.24 -20.48 -3.73
C GLU A 435 3.23 -19.94 -2.72
N ILE A 436 2.41 -20.82 -2.14
CA ILE A 436 1.38 -20.46 -1.17
C ILE A 436 1.62 -21.22 0.12
N THR A 437 1.69 -20.49 1.24
CA THR A 437 1.79 -21.06 2.58
C THR A 437 0.70 -20.50 3.47
N GLY A 438 -0.15 -21.38 4.00
CA GLY A 438 -1.24 -21.04 4.90
C GLY A 438 -1.10 -21.73 6.25
N ASN A 439 -1.11 -20.97 7.34
CA ASN A 439 -1.06 -21.51 8.70
C ASN A 439 -2.31 -21.07 9.47
N ALA A 440 -3.03 -21.99 10.08
CA ALA A 440 -4.26 -21.70 10.81
C ALA A 440 -4.25 -22.24 12.23
N SER A 441 -4.98 -21.55 13.12
CA SER A 441 -5.17 -21.98 14.51
C SER A 441 -6.52 -22.68 14.73
N SER A 442 -7.59 -22.24 14.04
CA SER A 442 -8.95 -22.78 14.13
C SER A 442 -9.73 -22.82 12.81
N GLY A 443 -9.01 -22.83 11.68
CA GLY A 443 -9.55 -23.02 10.32
C GLY A 443 -8.64 -23.92 9.49
N ALA A 444 -8.87 -24.03 8.19
CA ALA A 444 -7.95 -24.72 7.29
C ALA A 444 -6.64 -23.93 7.15
N GLY A 445 -5.50 -24.60 6.95
CA GLY A 445 -4.25 -23.88 6.66
C GLY A 445 -4.39 -23.07 5.36
N PHE A 446 -4.79 -23.76 4.30
CA PHE A 446 -5.14 -23.17 3.00
C PHE A 446 -6.52 -23.67 2.55
N LEU A 447 -7.34 -22.78 2.00
CA LEU A 447 -8.69 -23.07 1.51
C LEU A 447 -8.92 -22.44 0.12
N LEU A 448 -9.28 -23.26 -0.87
CA LEU A 448 -9.60 -22.83 -2.24
C LEU A 448 -11.01 -23.27 -2.65
N VAL A 449 -11.96 -22.34 -2.76
CA VAL A 449 -13.40 -22.66 -2.89
C VAL A 449 -14.13 -21.78 -3.92
N ASP A 450 -15.42 -22.07 -4.14
CA ASP A 450 -16.34 -21.26 -4.92
C ASP A 450 -15.91 -20.88 -6.35
N GLN A 451 -15.22 -21.80 -7.03
CA GLN A 451 -14.74 -21.68 -8.41
C GLN A 451 -13.59 -20.67 -8.61
N ALA A 452 -12.84 -20.37 -7.56
CA ALA A 452 -11.54 -19.72 -7.70
C ALA A 452 -10.52 -20.63 -8.40
N GLU A 453 -9.48 -20.05 -9.02
CA GLU A 453 -8.51 -20.82 -9.79
C GLU A 453 -7.06 -20.45 -9.47
N ILE A 454 -6.19 -21.47 -9.43
CA ILE A 454 -4.74 -21.30 -9.48
C ILE A 454 -4.26 -21.84 -10.82
N VAL A 455 -3.58 -21.00 -11.61
CA VAL A 455 -3.16 -21.35 -12.97
C VAL A 455 -1.68 -21.05 -13.16
N ALA A 456 -0.90 -22.10 -13.34
CA ALA A 456 0.49 -22.02 -13.75
C ALA A 456 0.64 -22.32 -15.24
N SER A 457 1.28 -21.41 -15.99
CA SER A 457 1.63 -21.57 -17.40
C SER A 457 0.50 -22.06 -18.29
N ASP A 458 -0.27 -21.15 -18.87
CA ASP A 458 -1.32 -21.48 -19.86
C ASP A 458 -0.82 -21.42 -21.32
N ASP A 459 0.49 -21.25 -21.53
CA ASP A 459 1.10 -21.23 -22.85
C ASP A 459 1.95 -22.47 -23.14
N SER A 460 2.31 -22.64 -24.41
CA SER A 460 3.18 -23.73 -24.88
C SER A 460 4.66 -23.34 -24.83
N GLY A 461 5.06 -22.54 -23.85
CA GLY A 461 6.41 -22.03 -23.67
C GLY A 461 7.44 -23.12 -23.40
N VAL A 462 8.71 -22.73 -23.22
CA VAL A 462 9.78 -23.66 -22.80
C VAL A 462 10.02 -23.62 -21.29
N ASN A 463 9.56 -22.56 -20.63
CA ASN A 463 9.65 -22.39 -19.19
C ASN A 463 8.24 -22.41 -18.63
N HIS A 464 8.06 -23.05 -17.49
CA HIS A 464 6.76 -23.23 -16.87
C HIS A 464 6.87 -22.98 -15.37
N ALA A 465 5.83 -22.40 -14.80
CA ALA A 465 5.69 -22.10 -13.39
C ALA A 465 5.35 -23.38 -12.62
N ASP A 466 6.06 -23.67 -11.55
CA ASP A 466 5.63 -24.68 -10.59
C ASP A 466 4.60 -24.09 -9.63
N VAL A 467 3.68 -24.92 -9.12
CA VAL A 467 2.74 -24.59 -8.05
C VAL A 467 3.13 -25.37 -6.80
N SER A 468 3.40 -24.67 -5.70
CA SER A 468 3.61 -25.24 -4.38
C SER A 468 2.61 -24.66 -3.39
N ILE A 469 1.79 -25.52 -2.79
CA ILE A 469 0.80 -25.13 -1.77
C ILE A 469 1.13 -25.89 -0.49
N ASN A 470 1.35 -25.16 0.59
CA ASN A 470 1.60 -25.70 1.93
C ASN A 470 0.51 -25.19 2.87
N GLY A 471 -0.24 -26.08 3.50
CA GLY A 471 -1.27 -25.73 4.47
C GLY A 471 -1.06 -26.46 5.79
N THR A 472 -1.03 -25.72 6.90
CA THR A 472 -0.95 -26.32 8.23
C THR A 472 -2.06 -25.81 9.14
N THR A 473 -2.66 -26.71 9.92
CA THR A 473 -3.62 -26.33 10.96
C THR A 473 -3.44 -27.15 12.23
N SER A 474 -3.72 -26.52 13.37
CA SER A 474 -3.78 -27.19 14.67
C SER A 474 -5.17 -27.63 15.10
N ALA A 475 -6.20 -27.26 14.33
CA ALA A 475 -7.59 -27.58 14.64
C ALA A 475 -8.05 -28.89 13.99
N ASP A 476 -9.25 -29.33 14.38
CA ASP A 476 -9.96 -30.42 13.70
C ASP A 476 -10.52 -29.91 12.36
N GLN A 477 -9.60 -29.54 11.45
CA GLN A 477 -9.86 -29.10 10.08
C GLN A 477 -8.74 -29.60 9.16
N ALA A 478 -8.93 -29.52 7.84
CA ALA A 478 -7.91 -29.88 6.87
C ALA A 478 -6.68 -28.94 6.88
N GLY A 479 -5.48 -29.49 6.71
CA GLY A 479 -4.28 -28.69 6.45
C GLY A 479 -4.41 -27.89 5.15
N VAL A 480 -4.81 -28.58 4.08
CA VAL A 480 -5.17 -28.00 2.78
C VAL A 480 -6.56 -28.51 2.39
N GLU A 481 -7.47 -27.61 2.03
CA GLU A 481 -8.78 -27.95 1.47
C GLU A 481 -8.95 -27.31 0.08
N ILE A 482 -9.34 -28.12 -0.91
CA ILE A 482 -9.49 -27.71 -2.32
C ILE A 482 -10.85 -28.15 -2.85
N ASN A 483 -11.71 -27.16 -3.09
CA ASN A 483 -13.02 -27.35 -3.70
C ASN A 483 -13.14 -26.72 -5.12
N SER A 484 -12.03 -26.20 -5.66
CA SER A 484 -11.95 -25.55 -6.97
C SER A 484 -10.75 -26.01 -7.82
N ASN A 485 -10.28 -25.19 -8.77
CA ASN A 485 -9.36 -25.61 -9.82
C ASN A 485 -7.89 -25.24 -9.54
N ILE A 486 -7.00 -26.20 -9.77
CA ILE A 486 -5.55 -25.96 -9.87
C ILE A 486 -5.08 -26.56 -11.20
N GLN A 487 -4.49 -25.72 -12.05
CA GLN A 487 -4.11 -26.11 -13.40
C GLN A 487 -2.66 -25.74 -13.69
N SER A 488 -1.96 -26.64 -14.38
CA SER A 488 -0.63 -26.40 -14.92
C SER A 488 -0.51 -26.98 -16.33
N THR A 489 0.21 -26.35 -17.26
CA THR A 489 0.56 -27.03 -18.52
C THR A 489 1.69 -28.04 -18.26
N ASP A 490 2.88 -27.58 -17.91
CA ASP A 490 4.06 -28.46 -17.78
C ASP A 490 4.79 -28.32 -16.43
N GLY A 491 4.45 -27.32 -15.61
CA GLY A 491 5.03 -27.14 -14.28
C GLY A 491 4.50 -28.16 -13.26
N ILE A 492 5.32 -28.47 -12.26
CA ILE A 492 4.99 -29.39 -11.18
C ILE A 492 3.90 -28.75 -10.29
N ILE A 493 2.94 -29.55 -9.86
CA ILE A 493 1.99 -29.20 -8.80
C ILE A 493 2.36 -30.00 -7.56
N THR A 494 2.67 -29.32 -6.46
CA THR A 494 2.93 -29.91 -5.15
C THR A 494 1.94 -29.33 -4.14
N ILE A 495 1.22 -30.20 -3.44
CA ILE A 495 0.28 -29.84 -2.39
C ILE A 495 0.69 -30.60 -1.14
N THR A 496 1.01 -29.87 -0.07
CA THR A 496 1.38 -30.45 1.22
C THR A 496 0.43 -29.92 2.29
N GLY A 497 -0.29 -30.83 2.93
CA GLY A 497 -1.26 -30.52 3.97
C GLY A 497 -0.95 -31.24 5.27
N VAL A 498 -0.93 -30.49 6.37
CA VAL A 498 -0.69 -31.02 7.72
C VAL A 498 -1.81 -30.57 8.65
N SER A 499 -2.55 -31.53 9.21
CA SER A 499 -3.49 -31.27 10.29
C SER A 499 -3.06 -32.00 11.55
N THR A 500 -2.90 -31.27 12.66
CA THR A 500 -2.60 -31.87 13.96
C THR A 500 -3.83 -32.03 14.85
N GLY A 501 -5.02 -31.73 14.32
CA GLY A 501 -6.29 -32.05 14.96
C GLY A 501 -6.43 -33.55 15.23
N THR A 502 -7.33 -33.92 16.13
CA THR A 502 -7.55 -35.33 16.51
C THR A 502 -8.98 -35.80 16.23
N GLY A 503 -9.84 -34.89 15.76
CA GLY A 503 -11.21 -35.18 15.35
C GLY A 503 -11.30 -35.76 13.94
N ILE A 504 -12.53 -36.12 13.57
CA ILE A 504 -12.92 -36.72 12.27
C ILE A 504 -13.08 -35.71 11.12
N ALA A 505 -12.63 -34.47 11.34
CA ALA A 505 -12.61 -33.42 10.30
C ALA A 505 -11.16 -32.95 10.08
N SER A 506 -10.20 -33.76 10.56
CA SER A 506 -8.79 -33.44 10.54
C SER A 506 -8.18 -34.24 9.41
N GLU A 507 -8.11 -33.67 8.22
CA GLU A 507 -7.43 -34.27 7.08
C GLU A 507 -6.08 -33.59 6.85
N GLY A 508 -5.10 -34.31 6.32
CA GLY A 508 -3.88 -33.65 5.85
C GLY A 508 -4.22 -32.78 4.64
N VAL A 509 -4.69 -33.43 3.58
CA VAL A 509 -5.20 -32.80 2.35
C VAL A 509 -6.61 -33.31 2.06
N LEU A 510 -7.55 -32.38 1.89
CA LEU A 510 -8.93 -32.64 1.52
C LEU A 510 -9.21 -32.06 0.12
N ILE A 511 -9.72 -32.89 -0.80
CA ILE A 511 -10.11 -32.47 -2.14
C ILE A 511 -11.53 -32.95 -2.42
N GLN A 512 -12.50 -32.02 -2.40
CA GLN A 512 -13.93 -32.33 -2.56
C GLN A 512 -14.57 -31.39 -3.58
N THR A 513 -15.18 -31.88 -4.65
CA THR A 513 -15.68 -30.93 -5.65
C THR A 513 -16.79 -31.45 -6.56
N SER A 514 -17.75 -30.58 -6.90
CA SER A 514 -18.63 -30.75 -8.06
C SER A 514 -18.09 -30.14 -9.38
N ALA A 515 -16.95 -29.41 -9.32
CA ALA A 515 -16.35 -28.68 -10.45
C ALA A 515 -14.80 -28.51 -10.40
N GLY A 516 -14.16 -28.84 -9.29
CA GLY A 516 -12.73 -28.69 -9.03
C GLY A 516 -11.88 -29.83 -9.60
N GLN A 517 -10.84 -29.44 -10.32
CA GLN A 517 -9.90 -30.32 -10.98
C GLN A 517 -8.48 -29.89 -10.63
N ILE A 518 -7.67 -30.84 -10.18
CA ILE A 518 -6.21 -30.67 -10.13
C ILE A 518 -5.69 -31.31 -11.40
N SER A 519 -5.12 -30.51 -12.29
CA SER A 519 -4.72 -31.00 -13.61
C SER A 519 -3.37 -30.47 -14.05
N SER A 520 -2.61 -31.36 -14.69
CA SER A 520 -1.42 -30.99 -15.44
C SER A 520 -1.41 -31.63 -16.83
N THR A 521 -0.76 -31.00 -17.80
CA THR A 521 -0.48 -31.67 -19.08
C THR A 521 0.74 -32.57 -18.92
N ASN A 522 1.93 -32.04 -18.67
CA ASN A 522 3.15 -32.84 -18.53
C ASN A 522 3.83 -32.77 -17.16
N GLY A 523 3.40 -31.85 -16.29
CA GLY A 523 3.94 -31.68 -14.96
C GLY A 523 3.55 -32.82 -14.02
N LYS A 524 4.43 -33.12 -13.07
CA LYS A 524 4.13 -34.07 -11.99
C LYS A 524 3.12 -33.43 -11.03
N ILE A 525 2.15 -34.20 -10.57
CA ILE A 525 1.29 -33.85 -9.43
C ILE A 525 1.75 -34.66 -8.22
N THR A 526 2.06 -33.97 -7.13
CA THR A 526 2.38 -34.57 -5.82
C THR A 526 1.41 -34.02 -4.79
N ILE A 527 0.70 -34.92 -4.08
CA ILE A 527 -0.14 -34.56 -2.94
C ILE A 527 0.42 -35.31 -1.73
N ASP A 528 0.78 -34.58 -0.69
CA ASP A 528 1.39 -35.07 0.54
C ASP A 528 0.53 -34.62 1.73
N GLY A 529 -0.17 -35.57 2.36
CA GLY A 529 -1.13 -35.28 3.40
C GLY A 529 -0.78 -36.02 4.69
N THR A 530 -0.63 -35.28 5.77
CA THR A 530 -0.40 -35.82 7.12
C THR A 530 -1.51 -35.37 8.08
N SER A 531 -2.13 -36.33 8.77
CA SER A 531 -3.15 -36.08 9.78
C SER A 531 -2.90 -36.82 11.11
N ASN A 532 -3.37 -36.22 12.21
CA ASN A 532 -3.46 -36.86 13.52
C ASN A 532 -4.89 -37.33 13.89
N GLY A 533 -5.89 -37.04 13.07
CA GLY A 533 -7.30 -37.27 13.39
C GLY A 533 -7.99 -38.23 12.42
N ASP A 534 -8.23 -37.78 11.18
CA ASP A 534 -8.91 -38.57 10.15
C ASP A 534 -7.96 -39.02 9.04
N ASP A 535 -8.22 -38.70 7.77
CA ASP A 535 -7.41 -39.18 6.65
C ASP A 535 -6.12 -38.37 6.45
N GLY A 536 -5.05 -39.03 6.02
CA GLY A 536 -3.87 -38.31 5.51
C GLY A 536 -4.24 -37.51 4.26
N ILE A 537 -4.85 -38.18 3.29
CA ILE A 537 -5.41 -37.60 2.07
C ILE A 537 -6.83 -38.13 1.87
N GLU A 538 -7.79 -37.23 1.65
CA GLU A 538 -9.14 -37.58 1.18
C GLU A 538 -9.40 -36.92 -0.19
N ILE A 539 -9.85 -37.71 -1.18
CA ILE A 539 -10.29 -37.23 -2.50
C ILE A 539 -11.67 -37.80 -2.80
N SER A 540 -12.71 -36.96 -2.76
CA SER A 540 -14.10 -37.40 -2.83
C SER A 540 -14.98 -36.46 -3.68
N ASP A 541 -16.31 -36.68 -3.64
CA ASP A 541 -17.35 -35.83 -4.21
C ASP A 541 -17.31 -35.53 -5.73
N SER A 542 -16.60 -36.34 -6.53
CA SER A 542 -16.35 -36.15 -7.99
C SER A 542 -15.13 -35.31 -8.33
N ALA A 543 -14.25 -35.01 -7.37
CA ALA A 543 -12.95 -34.40 -7.62
C ALA A 543 -12.13 -35.19 -8.67
N VAL A 544 -11.37 -34.51 -9.51
CA VAL A 544 -10.49 -35.19 -10.47
C VAL A 544 -9.05 -34.71 -10.29
N VAL A 545 -8.13 -35.67 -10.10
CA VAL A 545 -6.69 -35.44 -10.22
C VAL A 545 -6.22 -36.03 -11.55
N SER A 546 -5.65 -35.21 -12.43
CA SER A 546 -5.35 -35.66 -13.80
C SER A 546 -4.01 -35.18 -14.35
N VAL A 547 -3.30 -36.09 -15.01
CA VAL A 547 -2.18 -35.76 -15.88
C VAL A 547 -2.42 -36.34 -17.27
N THR A 548 -2.56 -35.47 -18.27
CA THR A 548 -2.99 -35.88 -19.62
C THR A 548 -1.83 -36.23 -20.57
N GLY A 549 -0.61 -35.89 -20.20
CA GLY A 549 0.64 -36.16 -20.93
C GLY A 549 1.56 -37.12 -20.18
N THR A 550 2.80 -36.70 -19.94
CA THR A 550 3.86 -37.59 -19.43
C THR A 550 4.13 -37.51 -17.92
N GLY A 551 3.56 -36.54 -17.22
CA GLY A 551 3.81 -36.33 -15.79
C GLY A 551 3.23 -37.44 -14.93
N ASN A 552 3.84 -37.67 -13.76
CA ASN A 552 3.39 -38.68 -12.81
C ASN A 552 2.37 -38.07 -11.83
N ILE A 553 1.55 -38.93 -11.22
CA ILE A 553 0.70 -38.61 -10.07
C ILE A 553 1.24 -39.39 -8.87
N GLU A 554 1.57 -38.69 -7.79
CA GLU A 554 2.04 -39.27 -6.54
C GLU A 554 1.19 -38.76 -5.37
N LEU A 555 0.58 -39.68 -4.62
CA LEU A 555 -0.13 -39.40 -3.38
C LEU A 555 0.65 -40.04 -2.22
N LEU A 556 1.00 -39.23 -1.21
CA LEU A 556 1.67 -39.66 0.01
C LEU A 556 0.76 -39.35 1.20
N GLY A 557 0.09 -40.37 1.72
CA GLY A 557 -0.89 -40.22 2.79
C GLY A 557 -0.41 -40.81 4.12
N ASN A 558 -0.46 -40.02 5.18
CA ASN A 558 -0.12 -40.47 6.52
C ASN A 558 -1.22 -40.05 7.50
N SER A 559 -1.80 -41.03 8.20
CA SER A 559 -2.67 -40.77 9.33
C SER A 559 -2.16 -41.50 10.57
N THR A 560 -2.19 -40.82 11.71
CA THR A 560 -2.00 -41.46 13.03
C THR A 560 -3.31 -41.60 13.80
N GLY A 561 -4.43 -41.20 13.20
CA GLY A 561 -5.76 -41.13 13.80
C GLY A 561 -6.62 -42.36 13.52
N SER A 562 -7.93 -42.15 13.29
CA SER A 562 -8.89 -43.22 12.97
C SER A 562 -9.23 -43.37 11.49
N GLY A 563 -8.81 -42.42 10.66
CA GLY A 563 -8.96 -42.46 9.22
C GLY A 563 -7.88 -43.30 8.54
N ASN A 564 -7.89 -43.29 7.22
CA ASN A 564 -6.96 -43.99 6.35
C ASN A 564 -5.70 -43.12 6.11
N GLY A 565 -4.64 -43.74 5.59
CA GLY A 565 -3.58 -42.93 4.98
C GLY A 565 -4.10 -42.20 3.74
N ILE A 566 -4.84 -42.91 2.89
CA ILE A 566 -5.49 -42.36 1.69
C ILE A 566 -6.92 -42.90 1.59
N ASP A 567 -7.92 -42.00 1.58
CA ASP A 567 -9.29 -42.27 1.16
C ASP A 567 -9.52 -41.68 -0.25
N LEU A 568 -9.82 -42.56 -1.20
CA LEU A 568 -10.16 -42.19 -2.56
C LEU A 568 -11.59 -42.66 -2.88
N ASP A 569 -12.54 -41.73 -2.99
CA ASP A 569 -13.88 -41.95 -3.55
C ASP A 569 -14.10 -41.12 -4.81
N SER A 570 -13.06 -40.99 -5.64
CA SER A 570 -13.13 -40.22 -6.87
C SER A 570 -12.15 -40.67 -7.95
N THR A 571 -11.96 -39.85 -9.00
CA THR A 571 -11.19 -40.22 -10.19
C THR A 571 -9.78 -39.67 -10.21
N ILE A 572 -8.80 -40.54 -10.45
CA ILE A 572 -7.43 -40.22 -10.86
C ILE A 572 -7.26 -40.59 -12.33
N LYS A 573 -6.78 -39.67 -13.17
CA LYS A 573 -6.52 -39.90 -14.60
C LYS A 573 -5.06 -39.73 -14.94
N SER A 574 -4.45 -40.72 -15.56
CA SER A 574 -3.12 -40.62 -16.15
C SER A 574 -3.15 -41.03 -17.62
N ASN A 575 -2.29 -40.43 -18.44
CA ASN A 575 -2.03 -40.95 -19.77
C ASN A 575 -0.87 -41.95 -19.73
N THR A 576 0.36 -41.47 -19.87
CA THR A 576 1.55 -42.34 -19.91
C THR A 576 2.37 -42.34 -18.62
N GLY A 577 2.10 -41.39 -17.71
CA GLY A 577 2.84 -41.23 -16.47
C GLY A 577 2.44 -42.25 -15.39
N LEU A 578 3.33 -42.46 -14.42
CA LEU A 578 3.09 -43.36 -13.31
C LEU A 578 2.00 -42.81 -12.38
N VAL A 579 1.19 -43.70 -11.81
CA VAL A 579 0.27 -43.38 -10.71
C VAL A 579 0.77 -44.13 -9.47
N THR A 580 1.20 -43.41 -8.44
CA THR A 580 1.75 -43.99 -7.20
C THR A 580 0.97 -43.48 -5.99
N LEU A 581 0.37 -44.39 -5.24
CA LEU A 581 -0.26 -44.13 -3.95
C LEU A 581 0.57 -44.82 -2.87
N THR A 582 1.06 -44.05 -1.90
CA THR A 582 1.80 -44.57 -0.75
C THR A 582 1.11 -44.11 0.53
N ALA A 583 0.67 -45.05 1.34
CA ALA A 583 0.06 -44.80 2.65
C ALA A 583 0.87 -45.46 3.77
N GLU A 584 1.06 -44.75 4.87
CA GLU A 584 1.65 -45.32 6.09
C GLU A 584 0.66 -46.22 6.86
N ASP A 585 -0.66 -46.03 6.66
CA ASP A 585 -1.75 -46.88 7.18
C ASP A 585 -2.55 -47.49 6.01
N ASP A 586 -3.89 -47.49 6.04
CA ASP A 586 -4.73 -48.09 4.99
C ASP A 586 -4.86 -47.19 3.73
N ILE A 587 -5.04 -47.82 2.56
CA ILE A 587 -5.57 -47.19 1.34
C ILE A 587 -6.99 -47.70 1.11
N PHE A 588 -7.96 -46.80 1.14
CA PHE A 588 -9.37 -47.09 0.92
C PHE A 588 -9.85 -46.55 -0.44
N PHE A 589 -10.61 -47.38 -1.16
CA PHE A 589 -11.30 -47.03 -2.40
C PHE A 589 -12.81 -47.11 -2.19
N GLY A 590 -13.46 -45.95 -2.18
CA GLY A 590 -14.92 -45.80 -2.18
C GLY A 590 -15.57 -46.28 -3.49
N ALA A 591 -16.90 -46.28 -3.54
CA ALA A 591 -17.66 -46.89 -4.63
C ALA A 591 -17.51 -46.14 -5.97
N ASN A 592 -17.11 -44.87 -5.92
CA ASN A 592 -16.87 -44.01 -7.08
C ASN A 592 -15.39 -43.95 -7.49
N ALA A 593 -14.53 -44.64 -6.75
CA ALA A 593 -13.09 -44.60 -6.97
C ALA A 593 -12.69 -45.20 -8.32
N LEU A 594 -12.00 -44.41 -9.14
CA LEU A 594 -11.51 -44.81 -10.46
C LEU A 594 -10.06 -44.34 -10.64
N ILE A 595 -9.14 -45.27 -10.91
CA ILE A 595 -7.86 -44.93 -11.53
C ILE A 595 -7.95 -45.31 -13.01
N ASP A 596 -7.85 -44.33 -13.89
CA ASP A 596 -7.88 -44.47 -15.35
C ASP A 596 -6.52 -44.08 -15.93
N SER A 597 -5.71 -45.07 -16.30
CA SER A 597 -4.38 -44.89 -16.90
C SER A 597 -4.33 -45.52 -18.30
N THR A 598 -3.83 -44.78 -19.30
CA THR A 598 -3.72 -45.32 -20.67
C THR A 598 -2.59 -46.33 -20.81
N SER A 599 -1.42 -46.04 -20.24
CA SER A 599 -0.25 -46.94 -20.31
C SER A 599 0.70 -46.85 -19.13
N GLY A 600 0.46 -45.96 -18.16
CA GLY A 600 1.32 -45.81 -17.00
C GLY A 600 1.08 -46.90 -15.95
N THR A 601 2.14 -47.39 -15.32
CA THR A 601 2.04 -48.34 -14.20
C THR A 601 1.32 -47.70 -13.01
N VAL A 602 0.38 -48.43 -12.42
CA VAL A 602 -0.33 -48.05 -11.19
C VAL A 602 0.28 -48.84 -10.03
N THR A 603 0.84 -48.14 -9.05
CA THR A 603 1.47 -48.72 -7.85
C THR A 603 0.78 -48.23 -6.59
N LEU A 604 0.27 -49.16 -5.77
CA LEU A 604 -0.28 -48.88 -4.45
C LEU A 604 0.61 -49.55 -3.41
N THR A 605 1.04 -48.79 -2.40
CA THR A 605 1.76 -49.28 -1.23
C THR A 605 1.05 -48.82 0.02
N ALA A 606 0.52 -49.75 0.80
CA ALA A 606 -0.18 -49.45 2.05
C ALA A 606 0.49 -50.14 3.25
N ASP A 607 0.24 -49.64 4.46
CA ASP A 607 0.82 -50.14 5.71
C ASP A 607 2.36 -50.16 5.62
N ASN A 608 2.95 -49.07 5.11
CA ASN A 608 4.38 -48.96 4.82
C ASN A 608 5.24 -48.81 6.10
N ALA A 609 4.63 -48.56 7.26
CA ALA A 609 5.27 -48.53 8.58
C ALA A 609 4.87 -49.72 9.47
N ALA A 610 5.79 -50.19 10.32
CA ALA A 610 5.53 -51.32 11.21
C ALA A 610 4.51 -50.97 12.33
N GLY A 611 3.26 -51.42 12.20
CA GLY A 611 2.13 -51.13 13.11
C GLY A 611 1.19 -52.31 13.41
N ASN A 612 -0.07 -52.06 13.80
CA ASN A 612 -1.09 -53.11 13.92
C ASN A 612 -1.73 -53.33 12.54
N ASN A 613 -1.15 -54.24 11.76
CA ASN A 613 -1.45 -54.48 10.34
C ASN A 613 -2.95 -54.78 10.08
N GLY A 614 -3.72 -53.75 9.74
CA GLY A 614 -5.13 -53.81 9.36
C GLY A 614 -5.36 -54.29 7.92
N ASN A 615 -6.41 -53.76 7.27
CA ASN A 615 -6.70 -54.06 5.86
C ASN A 615 -5.95 -53.05 4.97
N GLY A 616 -4.66 -53.27 4.75
CA GLY A 616 -3.81 -52.31 4.03
C GLY A 616 -4.40 -51.74 2.74
N ILE A 617 -5.02 -52.55 1.86
CA ILE A 617 -5.74 -52.02 0.68
C ILE A 617 -7.17 -52.55 0.67
N SER A 618 -8.16 -51.65 0.65
CA SER A 618 -9.58 -52.01 0.64
C SER A 618 -10.36 -51.32 -0.48
N MET A 619 -10.88 -52.12 -1.41
CA MET A 619 -11.72 -51.67 -2.51
C MET A 619 -13.18 -52.07 -2.32
N THR A 620 -14.08 -51.08 -2.29
CA THR A 620 -15.52 -51.32 -2.27
C THR A 620 -16.06 -51.72 -3.64
N ASP A 621 -17.20 -52.41 -3.67
CA ASP A 621 -17.90 -52.76 -4.92
C ASP A 621 -18.07 -51.51 -5.80
N LEU A 622 -17.80 -51.67 -7.10
CA LEU A 622 -17.82 -50.63 -8.16
C LEU A 622 -16.53 -49.80 -8.33
N SER A 623 -15.62 -49.79 -7.35
CA SER A 623 -14.29 -49.21 -7.56
C SER A 623 -13.50 -49.97 -8.64
N LEU A 624 -12.70 -49.25 -9.42
CA LEU A 624 -11.95 -49.78 -10.56
C LEU A 624 -10.54 -49.17 -10.66
N ILE A 625 -9.55 -50.03 -10.86
CA ILE A 625 -8.24 -49.64 -11.38
C ILE A 625 -8.13 -50.15 -12.82
N ASP A 626 -8.08 -49.24 -13.78
CA ASP A 626 -7.77 -49.50 -15.18
C ASP A 626 -6.39 -48.93 -15.51
N ALA A 627 -5.42 -49.81 -15.74
CA ALA A 627 -4.06 -49.42 -16.09
C ALA A 627 -3.79 -49.45 -17.61
N GLY A 628 -4.80 -49.75 -18.45
CA GLY A 628 -4.67 -49.79 -19.89
C GLY A 628 -3.61 -50.81 -20.33
N SER A 629 -2.49 -50.34 -20.88
CA SER A 629 -1.34 -51.20 -21.21
C SER A 629 -0.21 -51.21 -20.16
N GLY A 630 -0.40 -50.56 -19.01
CA GLY A 630 0.54 -50.51 -17.90
C GLY A 630 0.28 -51.59 -16.84
N ASP A 631 1.26 -51.84 -15.98
CA ASP A 631 1.15 -52.83 -14.91
C ASP A 631 0.29 -52.30 -13.73
N ILE A 632 -0.31 -53.22 -12.97
CA ILE A 632 -0.90 -52.93 -11.65
C ILE A 632 -0.06 -53.63 -10.58
N ILE A 633 0.51 -52.85 -9.65
CA ILE A 633 1.35 -53.32 -8.55
C ILE A 633 0.68 -52.96 -7.23
N LEU A 634 0.35 -53.96 -6.43
CA LEU A 634 -0.26 -53.79 -5.11
C LEU A 634 0.69 -54.37 -4.05
N ASN A 635 1.12 -53.52 -3.13
CA ASN A 635 1.96 -53.90 -2.00
C ASN A 635 1.26 -53.50 -0.70
N ALA A 636 1.08 -54.46 0.21
CA ALA A 636 0.52 -54.20 1.52
C ALA A 636 1.09 -55.22 2.52
N ASP A 637 1.43 -54.74 3.71
CA ASP A 637 1.75 -55.62 4.85
C ASP A 637 0.48 -56.24 5.46
N GLY A 638 -0.68 -55.60 5.24
CA GLY A 638 -2.02 -56.06 5.60
C GLY A 638 -2.80 -56.80 4.49
N ASN A 639 -4.12 -56.91 4.65
CA ASN A 639 -4.97 -57.55 3.63
C ASN A 639 -5.17 -56.66 2.39
N VAL A 640 -5.30 -57.28 1.22
CA VAL A 640 -5.72 -56.64 -0.02
C VAL A 640 -7.11 -57.16 -0.40
N LEU A 641 -8.14 -56.32 -0.23
CA LEU A 641 -9.53 -56.58 -0.61
C LEU A 641 -9.83 -55.86 -1.93
N LEU A 642 -10.22 -56.63 -2.95
CA LEU A 642 -10.31 -56.14 -4.32
C LEU A 642 -11.74 -56.09 -4.85
N SER A 643 -12.00 -55.09 -5.70
CA SER A 643 -13.15 -54.99 -6.61
C SER A 643 -12.66 -55.20 -8.06
N GLY A 644 -12.70 -54.17 -8.91
CA GLY A 644 -12.31 -54.25 -10.32
C GLY A 644 -10.84 -53.88 -10.57
N LEU A 645 -10.11 -54.78 -11.26
CA LEU A 645 -8.79 -54.50 -11.82
C LEU A 645 -8.79 -54.83 -13.32
N THR A 646 -8.28 -53.92 -14.16
CA THR A 646 -8.18 -54.11 -15.62
C THR A 646 -6.81 -53.67 -16.12
N THR A 647 -6.16 -54.55 -16.89
CA THR A 647 -4.92 -54.22 -17.60
C THR A 647 -4.69 -55.20 -18.76
N THR A 648 -3.95 -54.76 -19.78
CA THR A 648 -3.42 -55.55 -20.91
C THR A 648 -1.90 -55.75 -20.85
N GLY A 649 -1.24 -55.17 -19.84
CA GLY A 649 0.20 -55.24 -19.56
C GLY A 649 0.68 -56.62 -19.11
#